data_AF-A0A077ZXH9-F1
#
_entry.id   AF-A0A077ZXH9-F1
#
_cell.length_a   1.000
_cell.length_b   1.000
_cell.length_c   1.000
_cell.angle_alpha   90.00
_cell.angle_beta   90.00
_cell.angle_gamma   90.00
#
_symmetry.space_group_name_H-M   'P 1'
#
loop_
_entity.id
_entity.type
_entity.pdbx_description
1 polymer ?
#
loop_
_entity_poly.entity_id
_entity_poly.type
_entity_poly.pdbx_seq_one_letter_code
_entity_poly.pdbx_strand_id
1 'polypeptide(L)'
;MMAMTASQSLGHDEVPSLQSGTSYDLAVIGNSTYSCIIDRTSRGLFEIKLENFESSVQFYDGCDSLILKTRLTSSEQILAYLLTLYSGEIVEVTDFCPRFESNGRSFKPSMLVRIVTPVQGVPQISVRCLASIHYNSQFPDIETGSNHIKFEGSDIKIRLQTNLSTSIIRNETTFALVEPQYFILSSDEPFNKSIEKVATEYLSKTKSYWFNYCRTINLPFSYQRQVMRCVMQLRLLAFDETGGIINSLTSSIPNQIEDAHISDMRYCWLKDSIFTVNALHKVQAIETLENYISFLINIARFSLKKEMPIETSYHLVINKSRTYEQETVCLAGYEGLHKINIGQPFFNFEMDSVNPIGSIILAINYMFYDIRLIKLSKQANLSFVQDVLVKLAERAYCIFKRPLKYHLSYLKMAQDNLNAYIEGLAQSSGPQKIDYLEKLNIEYYMNKVAEIKKLGINTHSLVLISTSFKSLSQLCSKIAKRSQSVMNFSYENHDEEKHDRYLMEQSQIWEIRSIEVKEFVNKYGWCKKNQTYTSFIQVKQIPGKEEEQDKLLMLIQKKSKLSSSINLKHLDMQLYSHIEQQPNANGGFDEEEEKLYHLPDTHLLLWHDLDFITPHDIKFKQSFTRLQDYMINNPNLRLCEYLWQFNETGFLPTYASKVISPLITYQSTVLNSSSHNMSYESNDYGGLHKTISTQGSESSLISIQLNAESKYLGNFPESQSLVHFIITAFKLSKQWENIL
;
A
#
# COMPACT_ATOMS: atom_id res chain seq x y z
N MET A 1 -4.22 14.10 -9.07
CA MET A 1 -4.93 12.81 -9.17
C MET A 1 -6.41 13.11 -9.28
N MET A 2 -6.99 13.04 -10.48
CA MET A 2 -8.44 13.16 -10.66
C MET A 2 -9.09 11.85 -10.19
N ALA A 3 -10.05 11.95 -9.29
CA ALA A 3 -10.86 10.83 -8.82
C ALA A 3 -11.81 10.37 -9.93
N MET A 4 -12.05 9.07 -10.03
CA MET A 4 -13.14 8.54 -10.82
C MET A 4 -14.48 9.04 -10.23
N THR A 5 -15.37 9.51 -11.09
CA THR A 5 -16.78 9.70 -10.73
C THR A 5 -17.62 8.84 -11.63
N ALA A 6 -18.38 7.94 -11.03
CA ALA A 6 -19.62 7.47 -11.63
C ALA A 6 -20.49 8.71 -11.90
N SER A 7 -21.03 8.79 -13.10
CA SER A 7 -21.94 9.83 -13.58
C SER A 7 -23.06 10.08 -12.57
N GLN A 8 -23.18 11.30 -12.04
CA GLN A 8 -24.46 11.82 -11.60
C GLN A 8 -24.98 12.77 -12.69
N SER A 9 -26.12 12.39 -13.25
CA SER A 9 -26.96 13.24 -14.08
C SER A 9 -27.35 14.51 -13.29
N LEU A 10 -27.10 15.67 -13.89
CA LEU A 10 -27.76 16.91 -13.48
C LEU A 10 -29.23 16.82 -13.93
N GLY A 11 -30.12 16.57 -12.99
CA GLY A 11 -31.56 16.50 -13.19
C GLY A 11 -32.21 15.67 -12.10
N HIS A 12 -32.86 16.34 -11.13
CA HIS A 12 -33.89 15.69 -10.32
C HIS A 12 -35.01 15.28 -11.28
N ASP A 13 -34.98 14.02 -11.71
CA ASP A 13 -36.13 13.14 -11.94
C ASP A 13 -35.63 11.92 -12.74
N GLU A 14 -36.01 10.72 -12.27
CA GLU A 14 -35.67 9.39 -12.81
C GLU A 14 -34.22 8.91 -12.60
N VAL A 15 -33.96 8.29 -11.44
CA VAL A 15 -32.82 7.39 -11.22
C VAL A 15 -33.04 6.16 -12.12
N PRO A 16 -32.22 5.91 -13.16
CA PRO A 16 -32.31 4.67 -13.92
C PRO A 16 -31.87 3.54 -12.98
N SER A 17 -32.65 2.48 -12.90
CA SER A 17 -32.27 1.26 -12.18
C SER A 17 -30.90 0.78 -12.68
N LEU A 18 -29.88 0.92 -11.82
CA LEU A 18 -28.56 0.34 -12.03
C LEU A 18 -28.73 -1.17 -12.16
N GLN A 19 -28.60 -1.69 -13.38
CA GLN A 19 -28.58 -3.12 -13.63
C GLN A 19 -27.44 -3.75 -12.82
N SER A 20 -27.79 -4.72 -11.99
CA SER A 20 -26.89 -5.56 -11.21
C SER A 20 -25.93 -6.32 -12.15
N GLY A 21 -24.74 -5.77 -12.41
CA GLY A 21 -23.79 -6.41 -13.31
C GLY A 21 -22.52 -5.64 -13.67
N THR A 22 -22.09 -4.62 -12.91
CA THR A 22 -20.85 -3.90 -13.22
C THR A 22 -19.62 -4.67 -12.73
N SER A 23 -19.02 -5.46 -13.62
CA SER A 23 -17.59 -5.78 -13.54
C SER A 23 -16.80 -4.48 -13.68
N TYR A 24 -16.02 -4.09 -12.67
CA TYR A 24 -15.15 -2.91 -12.74
C TYR A 24 -13.93 -3.21 -13.63
N ASP A 25 -14.12 -3.10 -14.95
CA ASP A 25 -13.05 -3.31 -15.92
C ASP A 25 -12.24 -2.02 -16.08
N LEU A 26 -11.25 -1.87 -15.19
CA LEU A 26 -10.40 -0.69 -15.12
C LEU A 26 -8.97 -1.01 -15.56
N ALA A 27 -8.24 -0.04 -16.08
CA ALA A 27 -6.80 -0.14 -16.34
C ALA A 27 -6.07 1.07 -15.79
N VAL A 28 -4.75 0.93 -15.65
CA VAL A 28 -3.89 1.96 -15.06
C VAL A 28 -2.77 2.30 -16.01
N ILE A 29 -2.60 3.60 -16.22
CA ILE A 29 -1.46 4.16 -16.94
C ILE A 29 -0.78 5.22 -16.08
N GLY A 30 0.50 5.47 -16.33
CA GLY A 30 1.23 6.48 -15.57
C GLY A 30 2.70 6.57 -15.98
N ASN A 31 3.43 7.46 -15.34
CA ASN A 31 4.86 7.69 -15.60
C ASN A 31 5.69 7.93 -14.32
N SER A 32 5.18 7.52 -13.15
CA SER A 32 5.83 7.68 -11.83
C SER A 32 5.86 9.13 -11.30
N THR A 33 5.16 10.05 -11.99
CA THR A 33 4.85 11.42 -11.53
C THR A 33 3.34 11.67 -11.60
N TYR A 34 2.71 11.15 -12.66
CA TYR A 34 1.28 11.16 -12.88
C TYR A 34 0.79 9.74 -13.16
N SER A 35 -0.40 9.43 -12.66
CA SER A 35 -1.08 8.16 -12.87
C SER A 35 -2.57 8.40 -13.06
N CYS A 36 -3.19 7.57 -13.89
CA CYS A 36 -4.60 7.67 -14.27
C CYS A 36 -5.22 6.27 -14.27
N ILE A 37 -6.48 6.21 -13.87
CA ILE A 37 -7.32 5.02 -13.97
C ILE A 37 -8.27 5.25 -15.14
N ILE A 38 -8.28 4.31 -16.09
CA ILE A 38 -9.06 4.38 -17.32
C ILE A 38 -10.12 3.29 -17.29
N ASP A 39 -11.37 3.68 -17.50
CA ASP A 39 -12.51 2.77 -17.63
C ASP A 39 -12.54 2.10 -19.01
N ARG A 40 -12.92 0.81 -19.08
CA ARG A 40 -12.99 0.01 -20.31
C ARG A 40 -13.96 0.57 -21.35
N THR A 41 -15.04 1.21 -20.91
CA THR A 41 -15.97 1.90 -21.80
C THR A 41 -15.56 3.35 -22.08
N SER A 42 -14.38 3.77 -21.63
CA SER A 42 -13.89 5.15 -21.69
C SER A 42 -14.87 6.16 -21.05
N ARG A 43 -15.72 5.76 -20.10
CA ARG A 43 -16.65 6.68 -19.42
C ARG A 43 -15.91 7.52 -18.38
N GLY A 44 -16.42 8.72 -18.12
CA GLY A 44 -15.90 9.62 -17.08
C GLY A 44 -15.84 11.07 -17.53
N LEU A 45 -14.91 11.84 -16.95
CA LEU A 45 -14.72 13.25 -17.29
C LEU A 45 -14.08 13.42 -18.68
N PHE A 46 -13.29 12.45 -19.16
CA PHE A 46 -12.77 12.45 -20.52
C PHE A 46 -13.23 11.18 -21.26
N GLU A 47 -14.28 11.33 -22.08
CA GLU A 47 -15.05 10.24 -22.65
C GLU A 47 -15.10 10.28 -24.19
N ILE A 48 -14.98 9.10 -24.81
CA ILE A 48 -15.18 8.86 -26.23
C ILE A 48 -16.44 8.01 -26.37
N LYS A 49 -17.52 8.59 -26.88
CA LYS A 49 -18.78 7.86 -27.08
C LYS A 49 -18.89 7.40 -28.52
N LEU A 50 -19.08 6.10 -28.72
CA LEU A 50 -19.37 5.49 -30.02
C LEU A 50 -20.89 5.36 -30.20
N GLU A 51 -21.42 5.81 -31.33
CA GLU A 51 -22.83 5.61 -31.67
C GLU A 51 -23.13 4.11 -31.87
N ASN A 52 -24.30 3.65 -31.38
CA ASN A 52 -24.69 2.24 -31.41
C ASN A 52 -23.68 1.31 -30.72
N PHE A 53 -23.01 1.76 -29.65
CA PHE A 53 -22.07 0.96 -28.88
C PHE A 53 -22.63 -0.42 -28.48
N GLU A 54 -21.91 -1.49 -28.81
CA GLU A 54 -22.26 -2.87 -28.48
C GLU A 54 -21.31 -3.48 -27.45
N SER A 55 -20.01 -3.35 -27.68
CA SER A 55 -19.00 -4.00 -26.83
C SER A 55 -17.69 -3.23 -26.79
N SER A 56 -16.91 -3.49 -25.74
CA SER A 56 -15.57 -2.93 -25.58
C SER A 56 -14.57 -4.01 -25.16
N VAL A 57 -13.31 -3.87 -25.59
CA VAL A 57 -12.21 -4.74 -25.15
C VAL A 57 -11.00 -3.87 -24.83
N GLN A 58 -10.38 -4.11 -23.68
CA GLN A 58 -9.23 -3.32 -23.22
C GLN A 58 -8.02 -4.21 -22.97
N PHE A 59 -6.86 -3.79 -23.45
CA PHE A 59 -5.59 -4.52 -23.30
C PHE A 59 -4.40 -3.56 -23.41
N TYR A 60 -3.26 -3.91 -22.84
CA TYR A 60 -2.02 -3.15 -23.07
C TYR A 60 -1.35 -3.57 -24.38
N ASP A 61 -0.66 -2.64 -25.03
CA ASP A 61 0.15 -2.90 -26.23
C ASP A 61 1.38 -3.74 -25.86
N GLY A 62 1.20 -5.06 -25.84
CA GLY A 62 2.21 -6.01 -25.39
C GLY A 62 2.22 -6.26 -23.87
N CYS A 63 3.03 -7.22 -23.45
CA CYS A 63 3.24 -7.52 -22.03
C CYS A 63 4.26 -6.58 -21.36
N ASP A 64 4.99 -5.82 -22.18
CA ASP A 64 6.17 -5.01 -21.87
C ASP A 64 5.89 -3.51 -21.98
N SER A 65 4.62 -3.09 -22.04
CA SER A 65 4.23 -1.67 -22.04
C SER A 65 3.05 -1.37 -21.11
N LEU A 66 2.97 -0.10 -20.72
CA LEU A 66 1.83 0.51 -20.04
C LEU A 66 1.12 1.51 -20.97
N ILE A 67 1.09 1.16 -22.26
CA ILE A 67 0.28 1.83 -23.28
C ILE A 67 -1.02 1.05 -23.38
N LEU A 68 -2.12 1.69 -23.05
CA LEU A 68 -3.42 1.07 -22.98
C LEU A 68 -4.15 1.24 -24.32
N LYS A 69 -4.77 0.16 -24.80
CA LYS A 69 -5.64 0.16 -25.97
C LYS A 69 -7.03 -0.29 -25.56
N THR A 70 -8.02 0.52 -25.92
CA THR A 70 -9.43 0.23 -25.73
C THR A 70 -10.11 0.20 -27.10
N ARG A 71 -10.63 -0.95 -27.50
CA ARG A 71 -11.42 -1.11 -28.72
C ARG A 71 -12.90 -1.02 -28.38
N LEU A 72 -13.61 -0.14 -29.06
CA LEU A 72 -15.06 0.02 -28.98
C LEU A 72 -15.66 -0.47 -30.30
N THR A 73 -16.69 -1.31 -30.22
CA THR A 73 -17.37 -1.91 -31.37
C THR A 73 -18.83 -1.46 -31.36
N SER A 74 -19.33 -1.00 -32.50
CA SER A 74 -20.75 -0.69 -32.68
C SER A 74 -21.52 -1.93 -33.14
N SER A 75 -22.81 -1.99 -32.80
CA SER A 75 -23.73 -2.96 -33.37
C SER A 75 -23.99 -2.66 -34.85
N GLU A 76 -24.34 -3.70 -35.61
CA GLU A 76 -24.71 -3.56 -37.02
C GLU A 76 -26.02 -2.77 -37.16
N GLN A 77 -26.02 -1.70 -37.96
CA GLN A 77 -27.26 -1.20 -38.55
C GLN A 77 -27.61 -2.06 -39.75
N ILE A 78 -28.59 -2.96 -39.61
CA ILE A 78 -29.19 -3.65 -40.77
C ILE A 78 -29.98 -2.61 -41.58
N LEU A 79 -29.34 -1.99 -42.56
CA LEU A 79 -30.02 -1.24 -43.61
C LEU A 79 -30.50 -2.24 -44.67
N ALA A 80 -31.78 -2.62 -44.56
CA ALA A 80 -32.45 -3.69 -45.29
C ALA A 80 -32.65 -3.48 -46.81
N TYR A 81 -31.78 -2.77 -47.53
CA TYR A 81 -31.99 -2.55 -48.97
C TYR A 81 -30.89 -3.03 -49.92
N LEU A 82 -29.64 -3.22 -49.50
CA LEU A 82 -28.61 -3.83 -50.35
C LEU A 82 -27.66 -4.67 -49.50
N LEU A 83 -27.76 -6.00 -49.64
CA LEU A 83 -26.91 -7.01 -49.01
C LEU A 83 -25.44 -6.80 -49.38
N THR A 84 -24.73 -6.03 -48.56
CA THR A 84 -23.29 -6.16 -48.35
C THR A 84 -23.09 -6.16 -46.84
N LEU A 85 -22.69 -7.32 -46.29
CA LEU A 85 -22.34 -7.53 -44.89
C LEU A 85 -21.20 -6.57 -44.53
N TYR A 86 -21.51 -5.41 -43.95
CA TYR A 86 -20.51 -4.61 -43.26
C TYR A 86 -20.44 -5.10 -41.83
N SER A 87 -19.29 -5.69 -41.47
CA SER A 87 -18.94 -5.94 -40.08
C SER A 87 -18.95 -4.62 -39.31
N GLY A 88 -19.46 -4.61 -38.07
CA GLY A 88 -19.67 -3.41 -37.24
C GLY A 88 -18.47 -2.45 -37.18
N GLU A 89 -18.72 -1.16 -36.87
CA GLU A 89 -17.68 -0.13 -36.86
C GLU A 89 -16.81 -0.26 -35.61
N ILE A 90 -15.49 -0.03 -35.76
CA ILE A 90 -14.53 -0.22 -34.67
C ILE A 90 -13.67 1.03 -34.51
N VAL A 91 -13.61 1.52 -33.27
CA VAL A 91 -12.71 2.61 -32.82
C VAL A 91 -11.69 2.05 -31.85
N GLU A 92 -10.41 2.40 -32.01
CA GLU A 92 -9.36 2.11 -31.03
C GLU A 92 -8.89 3.41 -30.36
N VAL A 93 -9.01 3.46 -29.04
CA VAL A 93 -8.49 4.52 -28.18
C VAL A 93 -7.16 4.05 -27.59
N THR A 94 -6.07 4.76 -27.87
CA THR A 94 -4.74 4.51 -27.31
C THR A 94 -4.43 5.57 -26.25
N ASP A 95 -4.28 5.14 -25.00
CA ASP A 95 -4.01 5.99 -23.84
C ASP A 95 -2.63 5.69 -23.23
N PHE A 96 -1.84 6.73 -22.97
CA PHE A 96 -0.56 6.59 -22.28
C PHE A 96 -0.11 7.88 -21.60
N CYS A 97 0.80 7.75 -20.64
CA CYS A 97 1.48 8.87 -19.99
C CYS A 97 2.93 8.91 -20.47
N PRO A 98 3.41 10.01 -21.10
CA PRO A 98 4.75 10.05 -21.67
C PRO A 98 5.84 9.80 -20.63
N ARG A 99 6.77 8.90 -20.97
CA ARG A 99 7.97 8.63 -20.18
C ARG A 99 9.12 8.20 -21.07
N PHE A 100 10.21 8.95 -21.08
CA PHE A 100 11.42 8.61 -21.84
C PHE A 100 12.60 9.49 -21.42
N GLU A 101 13.79 9.21 -21.94
CA GLU A 101 14.92 10.14 -21.82
C GLU A 101 14.89 11.21 -22.91
N SER A 102 15.09 12.47 -22.52
CA SER A 102 15.19 13.60 -23.43
C SER A 102 16.33 14.51 -22.97
N ASN A 103 17.28 14.78 -23.87
CA ASN A 103 18.43 15.66 -23.60
C ASN A 103 19.19 15.30 -22.31
N GLY A 104 19.41 14.01 -22.06
CA GLY A 104 20.10 13.50 -20.86
C GLY A 104 19.31 13.62 -19.57
N ARG A 105 18.00 13.90 -19.63
CA ARG A 105 17.10 13.99 -18.47
C ARG A 105 15.90 13.08 -18.64
N SER A 106 15.37 12.61 -17.50
CA SER A 106 14.09 11.89 -17.48
C SER A 106 12.95 12.86 -17.82
N PHE A 107 12.23 12.59 -18.90
CA PHE A 107 11.03 13.31 -19.31
C PHE A 107 9.80 12.50 -18.88
N LYS A 108 9.06 13.03 -17.91
CA LYS A 108 7.89 12.40 -17.26
C LYS A 108 6.87 13.46 -16.79
N PRO A 109 6.31 14.26 -17.71
CA PRO A 109 5.40 15.34 -17.36
C PRO A 109 4.08 14.83 -16.77
N SER A 110 3.38 15.66 -15.99
CA SER A 110 1.97 15.40 -15.63
C SER A 110 1.08 15.55 -16.86
N MET A 111 0.94 14.46 -17.62
CA MET A 111 0.34 14.49 -18.95
C MET A 111 -0.34 13.16 -19.30
N LEU A 112 -1.52 13.26 -19.88
CA LEU A 112 -2.24 12.18 -20.56
C LEU A 112 -2.23 12.43 -22.06
N VAL A 113 -1.81 11.44 -22.85
CA VAL A 113 -1.95 11.45 -24.30
C VAL A 113 -2.98 10.40 -24.70
N ARG A 114 -3.97 10.81 -25.49
CA ARG A 114 -5.04 9.96 -26.03
C ARG A 114 -5.07 10.10 -27.55
N ILE A 115 -5.09 8.97 -28.25
CA ILE A 115 -5.20 8.89 -29.70
C ILE A 115 -6.42 8.04 -30.04
N VAL A 116 -7.36 8.59 -30.81
CA VAL A 116 -8.61 7.94 -31.21
C VAL A 116 -8.53 7.63 -32.69
N THR A 117 -8.45 6.35 -33.05
CA THR A 117 -8.21 5.88 -34.42
C THR A 117 -9.40 5.07 -34.93
N PRO A 118 -9.94 5.37 -36.13
CA PRO A 118 -10.89 4.48 -36.78
C PRO A 118 -10.15 3.23 -37.26
N VAL A 119 -10.59 2.04 -36.82
CA VAL A 119 -10.01 0.75 -37.21
C VAL A 119 -10.82 0.11 -38.33
N GLN A 120 -12.14 0.26 -38.29
CA GLN A 120 -13.05 -0.33 -39.25
C GLN A 120 -14.30 0.54 -39.41
N GLY A 121 -14.76 0.72 -40.65
CA GLY A 121 -15.92 1.57 -40.96
C GLY A 121 -15.59 3.06 -40.86
N VAL A 122 -16.62 3.90 -40.72
CA VAL A 122 -16.49 5.34 -40.48
C VAL A 122 -17.28 5.68 -39.20
N PRO A 123 -16.74 5.30 -38.02
CA PRO A 123 -17.45 5.38 -36.76
C PRO A 123 -18.01 6.76 -36.47
N GLN A 124 -19.28 6.85 -36.08
CA GLN A 124 -19.84 8.09 -35.54
C GLN A 124 -19.49 8.18 -34.05
N ILE A 125 -18.75 9.24 -33.66
CA ILE A 125 -18.34 9.44 -32.26
C ILE A 125 -18.66 10.84 -31.76
N SER A 126 -18.79 10.98 -30.44
CA SER A 126 -18.71 12.27 -29.75
C SER A 126 -17.62 12.24 -28.67
N VAL A 127 -17.03 13.40 -28.39
CA VAL A 127 -15.94 13.55 -27.42
C VAL A 127 -16.37 14.51 -26.33
N ARG A 128 -16.30 14.04 -25.08
CA ARG A 128 -16.50 14.87 -23.89
C ARG A 128 -15.18 15.02 -23.16
N CYS A 129 -14.79 16.25 -22.84
CA CYS A 129 -13.67 16.52 -21.95
C CYS A 129 -14.05 17.59 -20.93
N LEU A 130 -14.32 17.13 -19.72
CA LEU A 130 -14.59 17.91 -18.53
C LEU A 130 -13.39 17.81 -17.60
N ALA A 131 -13.22 18.82 -16.76
CA ALA A 131 -12.24 18.81 -15.69
C ALA A 131 -12.93 19.16 -14.38
N SER A 132 -12.50 18.52 -13.31
CA SER A 132 -12.85 18.89 -11.95
C SER A 132 -11.58 18.90 -11.10
N ILE A 133 -11.58 19.73 -10.07
CA ILE A 133 -10.48 19.81 -9.12
C ILE A 133 -11.00 19.54 -7.71
N HIS A 134 -10.08 19.17 -6.81
CA HIS A 134 -10.40 18.88 -5.41
C HIS A 134 -11.58 17.91 -5.25
N TYR A 135 -11.53 16.76 -5.97
CA TYR A 135 -12.50 15.67 -5.82
C TYR A 135 -13.95 16.09 -6.16
N ASN A 136 -14.15 16.71 -7.32
CA ASN A 136 -15.43 17.26 -7.79
C ASN A 136 -16.05 18.38 -6.94
N SER A 137 -15.32 18.93 -5.96
CA SER A 137 -15.83 20.08 -5.19
C SER A 137 -15.77 21.40 -5.96
N GLN A 138 -14.94 21.49 -6.99
CA GLN A 138 -14.75 22.68 -7.80
C GLN A 138 -14.65 22.32 -9.28
N PHE A 139 -15.25 23.16 -10.11
CA PHE A 139 -15.14 23.09 -11.57
C PHE A 139 -14.34 24.30 -12.06
N PRO A 140 -13.32 24.09 -12.89
CA PRO A 140 -12.46 25.16 -13.38
C PRO A 140 -13.19 26.02 -14.42
N ASP A 141 -12.80 27.29 -14.51
CA ASP A 141 -13.22 28.16 -15.60
C ASP A 141 -12.65 27.66 -16.93
N ILE A 142 -13.39 27.86 -18.02
CA ILE A 142 -13.07 27.29 -19.33
C ILE A 142 -12.76 28.40 -20.33
N GLU A 143 -11.54 28.39 -20.88
CA GLU A 143 -11.16 29.23 -22.02
C GLU A 143 -10.94 28.37 -23.26
N THR A 144 -11.50 28.77 -24.39
CA THR A 144 -11.32 28.05 -25.66
C THR A 144 -10.46 28.84 -26.62
N GLY A 145 -9.43 28.20 -27.16
CA GLY A 145 -8.67 28.67 -28.32
C GLY A 145 -9.06 27.92 -29.61
N SER A 146 -8.27 28.15 -30.67
CA SER A 146 -8.49 27.51 -31.97
C SER A 146 -8.21 26.00 -31.99
N ASN A 147 -7.30 25.54 -31.13
CA ASN A 147 -6.81 24.17 -31.07
C ASN A 147 -6.60 23.66 -29.63
N HIS A 148 -7.17 24.37 -28.65
CA HIS A 148 -7.00 24.04 -27.25
C HIS A 148 -8.18 24.51 -26.39
N ILE A 149 -8.37 23.83 -25.26
CA ILE A 149 -9.29 24.21 -24.20
C ILE A 149 -8.46 24.29 -22.92
N LYS A 150 -8.51 25.42 -22.21
CA LYS A 150 -7.91 25.58 -20.89
C LYS A 150 -8.97 25.41 -19.82
N PHE A 151 -8.54 24.80 -18.72
CA PHE A 151 -9.29 24.63 -17.50
C PHE A 151 -8.51 25.35 -16.38
N GLU A 152 -9.00 26.50 -15.97
CA GLU A 152 -8.40 27.32 -14.91
C GLU A 152 -9.00 26.99 -13.54
N GLY A 153 -8.29 26.18 -12.76
CA GLY A 153 -8.62 25.87 -11.37
C GLY A 153 -7.93 26.77 -10.37
N SER A 154 -8.35 26.69 -9.10
CA SER A 154 -7.79 27.45 -7.97
C SER A 154 -6.26 27.28 -7.83
N ASP A 155 -5.78 26.04 -7.86
CA ASP A 155 -4.35 25.72 -7.67
C ASP A 155 -3.71 25.00 -8.87
N ILE A 156 -4.52 24.65 -9.89
CA ILE A 156 -4.09 23.82 -11.01
C ILE A 156 -4.66 24.40 -12.30
N LYS A 157 -3.78 24.65 -13.28
CA LYS A 157 -4.14 25.02 -14.66
C LYS A 157 -3.84 23.86 -15.60
N ILE A 158 -4.87 23.40 -16.31
CA ILE A 158 -4.77 22.25 -17.23
C ILE A 158 -5.15 22.73 -18.62
N ARG A 159 -4.44 22.25 -19.65
CA ARG A 159 -4.75 22.50 -21.05
C ARG A 159 -4.97 21.19 -21.79
N LEU A 160 -6.09 21.10 -22.50
CA LEU A 160 -6.33 20.12 -23.55
C LEU A 160 -5.88 20.73 -24.88
N GLN A 161 -4.93 20.08 -25.56
CA GLN A 161 -4.55 20.41 -26.94
C GLN A 161 -4.99 19.31 -27.90
N THR A 162 -5.50 19.68 -29.06
CA THR A 162 -6.09 18.72 -30.01
C THR A 162 -6.07 19.22 -31.46
N ASN A 163 -6.20 18.29 -32.43
CA ASN A 163 -6.49 18.59 -33.83
C ASN A 163 -8.00 18.62 -34.13
N LEU A 164 -8.85 18.21 -33.17
CA LEU A 164 -10.30 18.29 -33.30
C LEU A 164 -10.80 19.73 -33.03
N SER A 165 -11.85 20.14 -33.74
CA SER A 165 -12.49 21.44 -33.50
C SER A 165 -12.95 21.56 -32.04
N THR A 166 -12.56 22.63 -31.37
CA THR A 166 -12.92 22.86 -29.96
C THR A 166 -14.42 23.01 -29.78
N SER A 167 -15.14 23.53 -30.78
CA SER A 167 -16.61 23.61 -30.76
C SER A 167 -17.29 22.23 -30.76
N ILE A 168 -16.70 21.22 -31.42
CA ILE A 168 -17.23 19.85 -31.40
C ILE A 168 -17.14 19.28 -29.97
N ILE A 169 -16.01 19.49 -29.29
CA ILE A 169 -15.79 19.03 -27.92
C ILE A 169 -16.69 19.78 -26.93
N ARG A 170 -16.80 21.11 -27.08
CA ARG A 170 -17.60 21.96 -26.19
C ARG A 170 -19.09 21.66 -26.25
N ASN A 171 -19.59 21.27 -27.42
CA ASN A 171 -20.99 20.96 -27.66
C ASN A 171 -21.28 19.45 -27.66
N GLU A 172 -20.28 18.61 -27.33
CA GLU A 172 -20.35 17.13 -27.41
C GLU A 172 -20.98 16.64 -28.73
N THR A 173 -20.65 17.29 -29.84
CA THR A 173 -21.29 17.04 -31.14
C THR A 173 -20.81 15.71 -31.72
N THR A 174 -21.74 14.89 -32.20
CA THR A 174 -21.43 13.65 -32.92
C THR A 174 -20.88 13.97 -34.31
N PHE A 175 -19.83 13.27 -34.72
CA PHE A 175 -19.21 13.41 -36.04
C PHE A 175 -18.62 12.09 -36.54
N ALA A 176 -18.41 12.01 -37.86
CA ALA A 176 -17.77 10.89 -38.52
C ALA A 176 -16.25 10.88 -38.28
N LEU A 177 -15.72 9.83 -37.66
CA LEU A 177 -14.29 9.64 -37.45
C LEU A 177 -13.62 9.08 -38.71
N VAL A 178 -13.11 9.96 -39.56
CA VAL A 178 -12.42 9.57 -40.82
C VAL A 178 -10.91 9.43 -40.64
N GLU A 179 -10.32 10.26 -39.79
CA GLU A 179 -8.88 10.28 -39.50
C GLU A 179 -8.61 10.28 -37.99
N PRO A 180 -7.41 9.85 -37.56
CA PRO A 180 -7.07 9.83 -36.14
C PRO A 180 -7.18 11.22 -35.48
N GLN A 181 -7.80 11.24 -34.30
CA GLN A 181 -7.89 12.44 -33.46
C GLN A 181 -6.96 12.31 -32.27
N TYR A 182 -6.20 13.37 -32.00
CA TYR A 182 -5.14 13.42 -31.01
C TYR A 182 -5.52 14.40 -29.90
N PHE A 183 -5.28 13.99 -28.67
CA PHE A 183 -5.55 14.79 -27.48
C PHE A 183 -4.38 14.69 -26.52
N ILE A 184 -3.89 15.84 -26.06
CA ILE A 184 -2.89 15.92 -25.00
C ILE A 184 -3.47 16.78 -23.89
N LEU A 185 -3.67 16.19 -22.72
CA LEU A 185 -4.09 16.88 -21.51
C LEU A 185 -2.87 17.04 -20.59
N SER A 186 -2.43 18.27 -20.36
CA SER A 186 -1.20 18.57 -19.59
C SER A 186 -1.33 19.85 -18.78
N SER A 187 -0.25 20.24 -18.08
CA SER A 187 -0.09 21.62 -17.60
C SER A 187 -0.29 22.63 -18.73
N ASP A 188 -0.58 23.89 -18.38
CA ASP A 188 -0.92 24.99 -19.31
C ASP A 188 0.27 25.50 -20.15
N GLU A 189 1.01 24.59 -20.78
CA GLU A 189 2.16 24.86 -21.64
C GLU A 189 1.81 24.54 -23.11
N PRO A 190 2.11 25.43 -24.08
CA PRO A 190 1.79 25.17 -25.48
C PRO A 190 2.90 24.36 -26.17
N PHE A 191 2.52 23.49 -27.11
CA PHE A 191 3.45 22.87 -28.05
C PHE A 191 3.75 23.73 -29.29
N ASN A 192 5.02 23.77 -29.68
CA ASN A 192 5.49 24.45 -30.91
C ASN A 192 5.40 23.59 -32.18
N LYS A 193 4.96 22.33 -32.07
CA LYS A 193 4.79 21.38 -33.18
C LYS A 193 3.32 20.99 -33.28
N SER A 194 2.90 20.42 -34.43
CA SER A 194 1.56 19.84 -34.55
C SER A 194 1.36 18.73 -33.52
N ILE A 195 0.14 18.65 -32.98
CA ILE A 195 -0.17 17.74 -31.88
C ILE A 195 -0.02 16.26 -32.29
N GLU A 196 -0.36 15.93 -33.53
CA GLU A 196 -0.14 14.61 -34.15
C GLU A 196 1.33 14.20 -34.05
N LYS A 197 2.25 15.07 -34.48
CA LYS A 197 3.69 14.78 -34.46
C LYS A 197 4.19 14.59 -33.04
N VAL A 198 3.74 15.41 -32.10
CA VAL A 198 4.12 15.31 -30.68
C VAL A 198 3.61 13.99 -30.08
N ALA A 199 2.33 13.68 -30.25
CA ALA A 199 1.72 12.47 -29.71
C ALA A 199 2.38 11.21 -30.27
N THR A 200 2.63 11.15 -31.58
CA THR A 200 3.26 10.01 -32.24
C THR A 200 4.73 9.84 -31.81
N GLU A 201 5.47 10.95 -31.69
CA GLU A 201 6.85 10.95 -31.16
C GLU A 201 6.88 10.44 -29.71
N TYR A 202 5.98 10.93 -28.86
CA TYR A 202 5.88 10.53 -27.46
C TYR A 202 5.46 9.07 -27.31
N LEU A 203 4.54 8.58 -28.14
CA LEU A 203 4.13 7.18 -28.14
C LEU A 203 5.32 6.26 -28.44
N SER A 204 6.05 6.55 -29.53
CA SER A 204 7.22 5.77 -29.93
C SER A 204 8.29 5.74 -28.83
N LYS A 205 8.65 6.91 -28.28
CA LYS A 205 9.64 7.02 -27.21
C LYS A 205 9.20 6.33 -25.92
N THR A 206 7.92 6.44 -25.56
CA THR A 206 7.37 5.79 -24.36
C THR A 206 7.37 4.27 -24.50
N LYS A 207 7.05 3.75 -25.70
CA LYS A 207 7.16 2.32 -26.00
C LYS A 207 8.61 1.84 -25.86
N SER A 208 9.57 2.57 -26.43
CA SER A 208 10.99 2.26 -26.29
C SER A 208 11.46 2.29 -24.84
N TYR A 209 10.98 3.24 -24.03
CA TYR A 209 11.30 3.29 -22.60
C TYR A 209 10.83 2.03 -21.87
N TRP A 210 9.55 1.65 -22.01
CA TRP A 210 9.01 0.49 -21.30
C TRP A 210 9.66 -0.82 -21.76
N PHE A 211 9.88 -0.96 -23.06
CA PHE A 211 10.64 -2.09 -23.62
C PHE A 211 12.04 -2.20 -22.99
N ASN A 212 12.79 -1.10 -22.95
CA ASN A 212 14.12 -1.09 -22.35
C ASN A 212 14.08 -1.35 -20.84
N TYR A 213 13.11 -0.79 -20.12
CA TYR A 213 12.92 -1.05 -18.69
C TYR A 213 12.69 -2.54 -18.42
N CYS A 214 11.79 -3.19 -19.17
CA CYS A 214 11.52 -4.62 -19.04
C CYS A 214 12.73 -5.51 -19.37
N ARG A 215 13.68 -5.04 -20.19
CA ARG A 215 14.94 -5.75 -20.45
C ARG A 215 15.95 -5.66 -19.30
N THR A 216 15.79 -4.70 -18.39
CA THR A 216 16.70 -4.52 -17.24
C THR A 216 16.30 -5.33 -16.02
N ILE A 217 15.05 -5.83 -15.97
CA ILE A 217 14.54 -6.59 -14.83
C ILE A 217 14.84 -8.07 -14.95
N ASN A 218 15.02 -8.72 -13.81
CA ASN A 218 15.12 -10.16 -13.68
C ASN A 218 13.73 -10.77 -13.51
N LEU A 219 13.44 -11.83 -14.26
CA LEU A 219 12.17 -12.55 -14.20
C LEU A 219 12.42 -14.00 -13.78
N PRO A 220 11.50 -14.62 -13.01
CA PRO A 220 11.59 -16.03 -12.69
C PRO A 220 11.30 -16.89 -13.94
N PHE A 221 11.75 -18.15 -13.94
CA PHE A 221 11.54 -19.05 -15.07
C PHE A 221 10.05 -19.22 -15.42
N SER A 222 9.21 -19.46 -14.41
CA SER A 222 7.75 -19.54 -14.53
C SER A 222 7.09 -18.19 -14.21
N TYR A 223 5.88 -17.95 -14.74
CA TYR A 223 5.08 -16.74 -14.46
C TYR A 223 5.68 -15.40 -14.95
N GLN A 224 6.54 -15.42 -15.96
CA GLN A 224 7.24 -14.23 -16.47
C GLN A 224 6.29 -13.07 -16.82
N ARG A 225 5.19 -13.34 -17.53
CA ARG A 225 4.23 -12.31 -17.95
C ARG A 225 3.57 -11.62 -16.75
N GLN A 226 3.16 -12.40 -15.76
CA GLN A 226 2.49 -11.91 -14.55
C GLN A 226 3.47 -11.10 -13.68
N VAL A 227 4.69 -11.61 -13.48
CA VAL A 227 5.72 -10.90 -12.70
C VAL A 227 6.11 -9.60 -13.39
N MET A 228 6.32 -9.62 -14.71
CA MET A 228 6.61 -8.39 -15.46
C MET A 228 5.51 -7.35 -15.29
N ARG A 229 4.24 -7.75 -15.42
CA ARG A 229 3.11 -6.85 -15.18
C ARG A 229 3.10 -6.28 -13.76
N CYS A 230 3.39 -7.10 -12.75
CA CYS A 230 3.47 -6.65 -11.35
C CYS A 230 4.60 -5.64 -11.14
N VAL A 231 5.77 -5.88 -11.72
CA VAL A 231 6.92 -4.98 -11.63
C VAL A 231 6.63 -3.64 -12.30
N MET A 232 5.93 -3.65 -13.43
CA MET A 232 5.52 -2.42 -14.10
C MET A 232 4.49 -1.62 -13.29
N GLN A 233 3.50 -2.28 -12.69
CA GLN A 233 2.54 -1.61 -11.80
C GLN A 233 3.23 -1.07 -10.54
N LEU A 234 4.16 -1.83 -9.94
CA LEU A 234 4.95 -1.37 -8.80
C LEU A 234 5.81 -0.14 -9.18
N ARG A 235 6.31 -0.07 -10.42
CA ARG A 235 7.00 1.13 -10.95
C ARG A 235 6.08 2.35 -11.05
N LEU A 236 4.78 2.16 -11.34
CA LEU A 236 3.79 3.24 -11.34
C LEU A 236 3.43 3.74 -9.94
N LEU A 237 3.50 2.86 -8.93
CA LEU A 237 3.28 3.20 -7.52
C LEU A 237 4.50 3.93 -6.91
N ALA A 238 5.69 3.75 -7.51
CA ALA A 238 6.89 4.48 -7.12
C ALA A 238 6.84 5.93 -7.61
N PHE A 239 7.01 6.88 -6.69
CA PHE A 239 7.14 8.29 -6.99
C PHE A 239 8.61 8.67 -7.12
N ASP A 240 9.06 8.92 -8.34
CA ASP A 240 10.49 9.04 -8.63
C ASP A 240 11.18 10.26 -7.98
N GLU A 241 10.44 11.32 -7.67
CA GLU A 241 11.06 12.54 -7.12
C GLU A 241 11.62 12.33 -5.72
N THR A 242 10.96 11.48 -4.91
CA THR A 242 11.38 11.21 -3.53
C THR A 242 11.77 9.76 -3.29
N GLY A 243 11.36 8.85 -4.18
CA GLY A 243 11.56 7.41 -4.06
C GLY A 243 10.47 6.69 -3.25
N GLY A 244 9.52 7.40 -2.66
CA GLY A 244 8.41 6.79 -1.91
C GLY A 244 7.52 5.95 -2.81
N ILE A 245 7.02 4.83 -2.29
CA ILE A 245 6.11 3.91 -3.00
C ILE A 245 4.77 3.94 -2.29
N ILE A 246 3.71 4.39 -2.95
CA ILE A 246 2.37 4.43 -2.36
C ILE A 246 1.78 3.03 -2.25
N ASN A 247 0.83 2.83 -1.34
CA ASN A 247 0.17 1.54 -1.22
C ASN A 247 -0.74 1.25 -2.40
N SER A 248 -1.56 2.21 -2.84
CA SER A 248 -2.42 2.05 -4.02
C SER A 248 -2.70 3.39 -4.72
N LEU A 249 -3.15 3.33 -5.97
CA LEU A 249 -3.60 4.51 -6.72
C LEU A 249 -5.03 4.93 -6.38
N THR A 250 -5.82 4.02 -5.80
CA THR A 250 -7.20 4.31 -5.37
C THR A 250 -7.27 4.65 -3.89
N SER A 251 -8.37 5.28 -3.51
CA SER A 251 -8.73 5.61 -2.13
C SER A 251 -10.12 5.07 -1.84
N SER A 252 -10.37 4.74 -0.57
CA SER A 252 -11.72 4.47 -0.05
C SER A 252 -12.52 3.41 -0.81
N ILE A 253 -11.84 2.42 -1.39
CA ILE A 253 -12.50 1.20 -1.87
C ILE A 253 -12.60 0.22 -0.69
N PRO A 254 -13.82 -0.17 -0.28
CA PRO A 254 -14.03 -1.03 0.87
C PRO A 254 -13.45 -2.40 0.60
N ASN A 255 -12.82 -3.00 1.61
CA ASN A 255 -12.38 -4.38 1.56
C ASN A 255 -13.60 -5.32 1.64
N GLN A 256 -14.68 -4.92 2.31
CA GLN A 256 -16.00 -5.56 2.27
C GLN A 256 -17.13 -4.54 2.26
N ILE A 257 -18.28 -4.91 1.68
CA ILE A 257 -19.45 -4.01 1.51
C ILE A 257 -19.88 -3.34 2.83
N GLU A 258 -19.75 -4.06 3.94
CA GLU A 258 -20.16 -3.64 5.29
C GLU A 258 -19.10 -2.80 6.01
N ASP A 259 -17.94 -2.53 5.40
CA ASP A 259 -16.86 -1.78 6.03
C ASP A 259 -17.32 -0.38 6.44
N ALA A 260 -17.41 -0.15 7.75
CA ALA A 260 -17.80 1.14 8.31
C ALA A 260 -16.73 2.24 8.13
N HIS A 261 -15.50 1.88 7.73
CA HIS A 261 -14.39 2.82 7.60
C HIS A 261 -13.46 2.44 6.44
N ILE A 262 -13.20 3.40 5.54
CA ILE A 262 -12.44 3.14 4.31
C ILE A 262 -11.33 4.17 4.12
N SER A 263 -10.09 3.75 4.34
CA SER A 263 -8.94 4.67 4.37
C SER A 263 -8.35 5.01 2.99
N ASP A 264 -7.68 6.15 2.92
CA ASP A 264 -6.91 6.57 1.75
C ASP A 264 -5.58 5.80 1.65
N MET A 265 -5.40 5.03 0.57
CA MET A 265 -4.22 4.18 0.37
C MET A 265 -3.12 4.84 -0.47
N ARG A 266 -3.27 6.12 -0.85
CA ARG A 266 -2.32 6.84 -1.70
C ARG A 266 -1.10 7.40 -0.96
N TYR A 267 -0.77 6.80 0.18
CA TYR A 267 0.37 7.13 1.04
C TYR A 267 1.40 6.00 0.99
N CYS A 268 2.64 6.28 1.39
CA CYS A 268 3.67 5.26 1.51
C CYS A 268 3.58 4.58 2.89
N TRP A 269 3.29 3.28 2.92
CA TRP A 269 3.19 2.51 4.16
C TRP A 269 4.51 1.77 4.43
N LEU A 270 5.10 1.99 5.61
CA LEU A 270 6.48 1.59 5.91
C LEU A 270 6.63 0.21 6.56
N LYS A 271 5.55 -0.36 7.09
CA LYS A 271 5.61 -1.64 7.81
C LYS A 271 6.05 -2.82 6.94
N ASP A 272 5.90 -2.72 5.62
CA ASP A 272 6.29 -3.76 4.65
C ASP A 272 7.47 -3.35 3.77
N SER A 273 8.25 -2.36 4.22
CA SER A 273 9.42 -1.88 3.48
C SER A 273 10.43 -2.98 3.17
N ILE A 274 10.64 -3.94 4.07
CA ILE A 274 11.56 -5.07 3.85
C ILE A 274 11.10 -5.97 2.70
N PHE A 275 9.81 -6.26 2.60
CA PHE A 275 9.28 -7.09 1.52
C PHE A 275 9.37 -6.35 0.18
N THR A 276 9.08 -5.05 0.18
CA THR A 276 9.23 -4.20 -1.01
C THR A 276 10.67 -4.19 -1.51
N VAL A 277 11.64 -3.98 -0.61
CA VAL A 277 13.08 -4.05 -0.92
C VAL A 277 13.47 -5.43 -1.45
N ASN A 278 12.99 -6.52 -0.82
CA ASN A 278 13.28 -7.89 -1.26
C ASN A 278 12.72 -8.17 -2.66
N ALA A 279 11.48 -7.77 -2.95
CA ALA A 279 10.88 -7.93 -4.27
C ALA A 279 11.67 -7.16 -5.33
N LEU A 280 11.94 -5.87 -5.09
CA LEU A 280 12.73 -5.02 -6.00
C LEU A 280 14.12 -5.58 -6.25
N HIS A 281 14.78 -6.11 -5.21
CA HIS A 281 16.08 -6.75 -5.32
C HIS A 281 16.01 -8.06 -6.15
N LYS A 282 15.01 -8.92 -5.93
CA LYS A 282 14.80 -10.16 -6.71
C LYS A 282 14.61 -9.90 -8.20
N VAL A 283 13.79 -8.89 -8.53
CA VAL A 283 13.57 -8.47 -9.93
C VAL A 283 14.67 -7.55 -10.46
N GLN A 284 15.70 -7.26 -9.66
CA GLN A 284 16.81 -6.38 -10.01
C GLN A 284 16.38 -4.98 -10.50
N ALA A 285 15.28 -4.44 -9.96
CA ALA A 285 14.84 -3.07 -10.23
C ALA A 285 15.68 -2.07 -9.41
N ILE A 286 16.99 -2.01 -9.69
CA ILE A 286 18.00 -1.35 -8.84
C ILE A 286 17.75 0.14 -8.65
N GLU A 287 17.35 0.87 -9.70
CA GLU A 287 17.06 2.31 -9.59
C GLU A 287 15.91 2.57 -8.60
N THR A 288 14.80 1.83 -8.74
CA THR A 288 13.63 1.93 -7.85
C THR A 288 14.01 1.53 -6.42
N LEU A 289 14.82 0.47 -6.28
CA LEU A 289 15.34 -0.02 -5.00
C LEU A 289 16.18 1.06 -4.28
N GLU A 290 17.16 1.65 -4.98
CA GLU A 290 18.05 2.67 -4.45
C GLU A 290 17.27 3.92 -4.00
N ASN A 291 16.31 4.36 -4.82
CA ASN A 291 15.47 5.51 -4.51
C ASN A 291 14.56 5.24 -3.30
N TYR A 292 13.96 4.04 -3.21
CA TYR A 292 13.12 3.68 -2.07
C TYR A 292 13.92 3.58 -0.76
N ILE A 293 15.10 2.95 -0.76
CA ILE A 293 15.97 2.94 0.44
C ILE A 293 16.38 4.37 0.81
N SER A 294 16.68 5.23 -0.17
CA SER A 294 16.98 6.65 0.08
C SER A 294 15.81 7.37 0.76
N PHE A 295 14.58 7.10 0.33
CA PHE A 295 13.35 7.61 0.97
C PHE A 295 13.26 7.19 2.44
N LEU A 296 13.48 5.91 2.75
CA LEU A 296 13.47 5.38 4.12
C LEU A 296 14.56 6.01 5.00
N ILE A 297 15.77 6.18 4.47
CA ILE A 297 16.88 6.85 5.17
C ILE A 297 16.52 8.29 5.53
N ASN A 298 15.88 9.01 4.60
CA ASN A 298 15.45 10.38 4.84
C ASN A 298 14.38 10.46 5.94
N ILE A 299 13.42 9.54 5.96
CA ILE A 299 12.43 9.43 7.04
C ILE A 299 13.12 9.14 8.38
N ALA A 300 14.01 8.15 8.42
CA ALA A 300 14.75 7.78 9.62
C ALA A 300 15.54 8.96 10.19
N ARG A 301 16.32 9.64 9.35
CA ARG A 301 17.11 10.81 9.76
C ARG A 301 16.23 11.96 10.21
N PHE A 302 15.12 12.23 9.51
CA PHE A 302 14.19 13.29 9.89
C PHE A 302 13.57 13.00 11.27
N SER A 303 13.07 11.78 11.47
CA SER A 303 12.51 11.31 12.74
C SER A 303 13.52 11.43 13.88
N LEU A 304 14.75 10.96 13.69
CA LEU A 304 15.80 11.04 14.71
C LEU A 304 16.22 12.49 15.02
N LYS A 305 16.37 13.33 14.00
CA LYS A 305 16.77 14.74 14.18
C LYS A 305 15.71 15.58 14.89
N LYS A 306 14.42 15.28 14.66
CA LYS A 306 13.29 15.99 15.26
C LYS A 306 12.75 15.32 16.52
N GLU A 307 13.34 14.18 16.92
CA GLU A 307 12.86 13.33 18.02
C GLU A 307 11.37 12.95 17.87
N MET A 308 10.89 12.86 16.62
CA MET A 308 9.49 12.57 16.29
C MET A 308 9.27 11.08 16.06
N PRO A 309 8.10 10.51 16.39
CA PRO A 309 7.74 9.13 16.04
C PRO A 309 7.88 8.83 14.55
N ILE A 310 8.27 7.58 14.27
CA ILE A 310 8.08 7.01 12.93
C ILE A 310 6.62 6.60 12.84
N GLU A 311 5.92 7.18 11.87
CA GLU A 311 4.53 6.87 11.56
C GLU A 311 4.44 5.61 10.67
N THR A 312 3.29 4.96 10.63
CA THR A 312 3.10 3.82 9.73
C THR A 312 3.03 4.24 8.27
N SER A 313 2.43 5.41 8.00
CA SER A 313 2.21 5.92 6.66
C SER A 313 2.74 7.33 6.51
N TYR A 314 3.30 7.65 5.34
CA TYR A 314 3.90 8.95 5.03
C TYR A 314 3.40 9.49 3.71
N HIS A 315 3.25 10.81 3.64
CA HIS A 315 3.11 11.52 2.38
C HIS A 315 4.42 11.36 1.57
N LEU A 316 4.30 11.30 0.24
CA LEU A 316 5.45 11.10 -0.66
C LEU A 316 6.50 12.21 -0.56
N VAL A 317 6.07 13.44 -0.26
CA VAL A 317 6.96 14.59 0.02
C VAL A 317 7.20 14.69 1.52
N ILE A 318 8.42 14.39 1.94
CA ILE A 318 8.90 14.46 3.32
C ILE A 318 8.83 15.92 3.76
N ASN A 319 8.17 16.20 4.90
CA ASN A 319 7.90 17.54 5.48
C ASN A 319 6.65 18.28 4.96
N LYS A 320 5.81 17.68 4.11
CA LYS A 320 4.46 18.20 3.88
C LYS A 320 3.60 17.92 5.11
N SER A 321 2.82 18.91 5.57
CA SER A 321 1.88 18.74 6.68
C SER A 321 0.97 17.55 6.43
N ARG A 322 0.70 16.78 7.49
CA ARG A 322 -0.21 15.65 7.46
C ARG A 322 -1.57 16.11 6.97
N THR A 323 -2.09 15.46 5.94
CA THR A 323 -3.49 15.63 5.54
C THR A 323 -4.32 14.74 6.45
N TYR A 324 -5.03 15.35 7.40
CA TYR A 324 -5.96 14.64 8.26
C TYR A 324 -7.15 14.13 7.46
N GLU A 325 -7.68 12.99 7.89
CA GLU A 325 -8.81 12.36 7.25
C GLU A 325 -10.03 13.27 7.23
N GLN A 326 -10.64 13.40 6.05
CA GLN A 326 -11.84 14.17 5.80
C GLN A 326 -12.74 13.39 4.86
N GLU A 327 -14.03 13.28 5.21
CA GLU A 327 -15.06 12.80 4.30
C GLU A 327 -15.27 13.81 3.17
N THR A 328 -15.28 13.35 1.92
CA THR A 328 -15.75 14.16 0.80
C THR A 328 -17.27 14.12 0.72
N VAL A 329 -17.87 15.27 0.44
CA VAL A 329 -19.33 15.38 0.22
C VAL A 329 -19.69 15.28 -1.27
N CYS A 330 -18.72 15.43 -2.16
CA CYS A 330 -18.96 15.61 -3.60
C CYS A 330 -18.83 14.34 -4.45
N LEU A 331 -18.41 13.22 -3.84
CA LEU A 331 -18.21 11.94 -4.52
C LEU A 331 -19.00 10.85 -3.81
N ALA A 332 -19.77 10.09 -4.60
CA ALA A 332 -20.31 8.83 -4.13
C ALA A 332 -19.17 7.82 -3.94
N GLY A 333 -19.20 7.08 -2.83
CA GLY A 333 -18.26 5.98 -2.58
C GLY A 333 -18.48 4.79 -3.51
N TYR A 334 -17.76 3.71 -3.24
CA TYR A 334 -17.77 2.49 -4.05
C TYR A 334 -19.19 1.91 -4.19
N GLU A 335 -19.66 1.62 -5.40
CA GLU A 335 -21.06 1.21 -5.70
C GLU A 335 -22.14 2.14 -5.11
N GLY A 336 -21.82 3.41 -4.82
CA GLY A 336 -22.71 4.34 -4.12
C GLY A 336 -22.78 4.10 -2.60
N LEU A 337 -22.02 3.14 -2.08
CA LEU A 337 -21.88 2.84 -0.66
C LEU A 337 -20.85 3.76 -0.03
N HIS A 338 -21.20 4.23 1.17
CA HIS A 338 -20.35 5.08 2.03
C HIS A 338 -19.87 6.37 1.34
N LYS A 339 -19.22 7.25 2.11
CA LYS A 339 -18.52 8.41 1.55
C LYS A 339 -17.04 8.08 1.36
N ILE A 340 -16.38 8.86 0.49
CA ILE A 340 -14.94 8.76 0.29
C ILE A 340 -14.22 9.52 1.40
N ASN A 341 -13.24 8.87 2.04
CA ASN A 341 -12.34 9.52 2.99
C ASN A 341 -11.01 9.84 2.32
N ILE A 342 -10.53 11.07 2.52
CA ILE A 342 -9.25 11.52 1.99
C ILE A 342 -8.36 11.90 3.14
N GLY A 343 -7.10 11.50 3.08
CA GLY A 343 -6.15 11.78 4.15
C GLY A 343 -5.89 10.56 5.02
N GLN A 344 -5.17 10.78 6.11
CA GLN A 344 -4.84 9.74 7.07
C GLN A 344 -5.58 10.00 8.39
N PRO A 345 -6.05 8.95 9.07
CA PRO A 345 -6.79 9.09 10.33
C PRO A 345 -5.98 9.91 11.34
N PHE A 346 -6.63 10.80 12.08
CA PHE A 346 -5.96 11.73 13.01
C PHE A 346 -5.05 10.99 14.00
N PHE A 347 -5.50 9.82 14.47
CA PHE A 347 -4.65 8.87 15.16
C PHE A 347 -4.24 7.73 14.24
N ASN A 348 -2.95 7.64 13.98
CA ASN A 348 -2.38 6.37 13.59
C ASN A 348 -2.08 5.65 14.91
N PHE A 349 -2.94 4.73 15.34
CA PHE A 349 -2.77 3.99 16.60
C PHE A 349 -1.46 3.16 16.68
N GLU A 350 -0.73 3.12 15.56
CA GLU A 350 0.59 2.55 15.38
C GLU A 350 1.74 3.59 15.45
N MET A 351 1.55 4.84 15.93
CA MET A 351 2.74 5.67 16.19
C MET A 351 3.56 5.09 17.34
N ASP A 352 4.88 5.06 17.16
CA ASP A 352 5.79 4.23 17.96
C ASP A 352 5.44 2.73 17.88
N SER A 353 4.74 2.24 16.84
CA SER A 353 4.74 0.81 16.56
C SER A 353 6.14 0.43 16.14
N VAL A 354 6.66 -0.62 16.75
CA VAL A 354 8.03 -1.04 16.48
C VAL A 354 8.18 -1.72 15.11
N ASN A 355 7.04 -1.97 14.44
CA ASN A 355 6.95 -2.65 13.16
C ASN A 355 7.61 -1.83 12.01
N PRO A 356 7.19 -0.58 11.70
CA PRO A 356 7.90 0.29 10.75
C PRO A 356 9.39 0.42 11.04
N ILE A 357 9.78 0.56 12.31
CA ILE A 357 11.20 0.70 12.69
C ILE A 357 11.99 -0.57 12.32
N GLY A 358 11.49 -1.75 12.70
CA GLY A 358 12.11 -3.02 12.37
C GLY A 358 12.23 -3.24 10.85
N SER A 359 11.16 -2.97 10.11
CA SER A 359 11.15 -3.06 8.65
C SER A 359 12.09 -2.08 7.97
N ILE A 360 12.19 -0.83 8.46
CA ILE A 360 13.15 0.17 7.94
C ILE A 360 14.59 -0.29 8.17
N ILE A 361 14.94 -0.77 9.38
CA ILE A 361 16.29 -1.26 9.68
C ILE A 361 16.65 -2.42 8.73
N LEU A 362 15.75 -3.39 8.58
CA LEU A 362 15.96 -4.52 7.67
C LEU A 362 16.11 -4.08 6.21
N ALA A 363 15.28 -3.13 5.77
CA ALA A 363 15.31 -2.59 4.41
C ALA A 363 16.61 -1.82 4.13
N ILE A 364 17.02 -0.93 5.03
CA ILE A 364 18.25 -0.13 4.89
C ILE A 364 19.49 -1.03 4.87
N ASN A 365 19.49 -2.14 5.63
CA ASN A 365 20.63 -3.07 5.65
C ASN A 365 21.04 -3.58 4.26
N TYR A 366 20.15 -3.62 3.27
CA TYR A 366 20.49 -3.98 1.88
C TYR A 366 21.53 -3.06 1.26
N MET A 367 21.63 -1.79 1.69
CA MET A 367 22.57 -0.83 1.13
C MET A 367 24.04 -1.27 1.27
N PHE A 368 24.35 -2.10 2.28
CA PHE A 368 25.71 -2.58 2.57
C PHE A 368 26.13 -3.78 1.71
N TYR A 369 25.17 -4.50 1.12
CA TYR A 369 25.40 -5.80 0.49
C TYR A 369 25.37 -5.79 -1.05
N ASP A 370 24.84 -4.74 -1.69
CA ASP A 370 24.73 -4.67 -3.16
C ASP A 370 25.53 -3.49 -3.75
N ILE A 371 26.67 -3.78 -4.38
CA ILE A 371 27.58 -2.78 -4.99
C ILE A 371 26.93 -1.87 -6.03
N ARG A 372 25.77 -2.27 -6.59
CA ARG A 372 25.07 -1.47 -7.60
C ARG A 372 24.36 -0.26 -6.99
N LEU A 373 24.20 -0.20 -5.66
CA LEU A 373 23.59 0.90 -4.91
C LEU A 373 24.61 2.05 -4.66
N ILE A 374 25.12 2.62 -5.75
CA ILE A 374 26.25 3.56 -5.78
C ILE A 374 26.00 4.86 -5.00
N LYS A 375 24.77 5.40 -5.02
CA LYS A 375 24.45 6.63 -4.27
C LYS A 375 24.45 6.37 -2.77
N LEU A 376 24.00 5.18 -2.38
CA LEU A 376 23.88 4.77 -0.99
C LEU A 376 25.25 4.37 -0.41
N SER A 377 26.13 3.77 -1.20
CA SER A 377 27.48 3.35 -0.75
C SER A 377 28.30 4.53 -0.21
N LYS A 378 28.12 5.74 -0.74
CA LYS A 378 28.76 6.97 -0.25
C LYS A 378 28.35 7.35 1.18
N GLN A 379 27.19 6.90 1.64
CA GLN A 379 26.68 7.18 2.98
C GLN A 379 26.96 6.04 3.96
N ALA A 380 27.38 4.87 3.47
CA ALA A 380 27.59 3.68 4.29
C ALA A 380 28.95 3.75 5.00
N ASN A 381 28.98 4.38 6.16
CA ASN A 381 30.17 4.50 7.02
C ASN A 381 29.79 4.25 8.50
N LEU A 382 30.78 4.37 9.39
CA LEU A 382 30.56 4.16 10.82
C LEU A 382 29.53 5.14 11.41
N SER A 383 29.62 6.42 11.05
CA SER A 383 28.67 7.44 11.52
C SER A 383 27.22 7.08 11.15
N PHE A 384 26.98 6.52 9.97
CA PHE A 384 25.64 6.08 9.58
C PHE A 384 25.12 4.92 10.45
N VAL A 385 25.96 3.93 10.71
CA VAL A 385 25.60 2.81 11.60
C VAL A 385 25.26 3.33 12.99
N GLN A 386 26.09 4.22 13.55
CA GLN A 386 25.92 4.81 14.88
C GLN A 386 24.70 5.73 14.96
N ASP A 387 24.60 6.70 14.06
CA ASP A 387 23.64 7.79 14.14
C ASP A 387 22.27 7.46 13.53
N VAL A 388 22.17 6.38 12.75
CA VAL A 388 20.90 5.96 12.16
C VAL A 388 20.49 4.59 12.67
N LEU A 389 21.23 3.53 12.32
CA LEU A 389 20.78 2.16 12.60
C LEU A 389 20.73 1.84 14.09
N VAL A 390 21.79 2.15 14.84
CA VAL A 390 21.84 1.91 16.29
C VAL A 390 20.81 2.78 17.02
N LYS A 391 20.65 4.06 16.66
CA LYS A 391 19.64 4.94 17.29
C LYS A 391 18.20 4.48 17.00
N LEU A 392 17.90 4.02 15.79
CA LEU A 392 16.61 3.42 15.47
C LEU A 392 16.36 2.15 16.28
N ALA A 393 17.38 1.28 16.36
CA ALA A 393 17.28 0.04 17.12
C ALA A 393 17.11 0.32 18.63
N GLU A 394 17.80 1.32 19.19
CA GLU A 394 17.63 1.75 20.57
C GLU A 394 16.22 2.25 20.82
N ARG A 395 15.69 3.10 19.92
CA ARG A 395 14.30 3.54 20.01
C ARG A 395 13.34 2.35 20.01
N ALA A 396 13.51 1.41 19.09
CA ALA A 396 12.70 0.20 19.02
C ALA A 396 12.76 -0.63 20.32
N TYR A 397 13.96 -0.80 20.87
CA TYR A 397 14.16 -1.56 22.10
C TYR A 397 13.56 -0.84 23.31
N CYS A 398 13.70 0.49 23.39
CA CYS A 398 13.05 1.30 24.41
C CYS A 398 11.53 1.12 24.36
N ILE A 399 10.93 1.14 23.17
CA ILE A 399 9.49 0.91 23.01
C ILE A 399 9.11 -0.50 23.50
N PHE A 400 9.84 -1.54 23.09
CA PHE A 400 9.64 -2.91 23.56
C PHE A 400 9.74 -3.03 25.09
N LYS A 401 10.67 -2.30 25.71
CA LYS A 401 10.90 -2.31 27.16
C LYS A 401 9.91 -1.49 27.96
N ARG A 402 9.19 -0.53 27.35
CA ARG A 402 8.21 0.30 28.07
C ARG A 402 7.18 -0.60 28.80
N PRO A 403 6.76 -0.23 30.02
CA PRO A 403 5.65 -0.91 30.70
C PRO A 403 4.40 -0.89 29.80
N LEU A 404 3.59 -1.95 29.80
CA LEU A 404 2.40 -2.02 28.94
C LEU A 404 1.38 -0.88 29.20
N LYS A 405 1.42 -0.28 30.40
CA LYS A 405 0.69 0.95 30.74
C LYS A 405 1.10 2.17 29.91
N TYR A 406 2.26 2.17 29.26
CA TYR A 406 2.66 3.21 28.31
C TYR A 406 1.97 3.11 26.96
N HIS A 407 1.66 1.89 26.49
CA HIS A 407 0.73 1.71 25.37
C HIS A 407 -0.67 2.25 25.72
N LEU A 408 -1.07 2.16 27.00
CA LEU A 408 -2.28 2.81 27.52
C LEU A 408 -2.13 4.33 27.68
N SER A 409 -0.94 4.83 28.01
CA SER A 409 -0.63 6.27 28.06
C SER A 409 -0.60 6.90 26.66
N TYR A 410 -0.31 6.11 25.62
CA TYR A 410 -0.40 6.53 24.23
C TYR A 410 -1.86 6.72 23.81
N LEU A 411 -2.77 5.86 24.27
CA LEU A 411 -4.22 6.05 24.12
C LEU A 411 -4.71 7.31 24.86
N LYS A 412 -4.10 7.62 26.00
CA LYS A 412 -4.35 8.87 26.74
C LYS A 412 -3.73 10.09 26.06
N MET A 413 -2.52 9.99 25.51
CA MET A 413 -1.90 11.06 24.71
C MET A 413 -2.67 11.30 23.40
N ALA A 414 -3.24 10.24 22.83
CA ALA A 414 -4.18 10.36 21.73
C ALA A 414 -5.44 11.10 22.18
N GLN A 415 -6.03 10.72 23.31
CA GLN A 415 -7.16 11.43 23.90
C GLN A 415 -6.83 12.91 24.20
N ASP A 416 -5.64 13.20 24.74
CA ASP A 416 -5.19 14.55 25.09
C ASP A 416 -4.87 15.39 23.84
N ASN A 417 -4.29 14.80 22.80
CA ASN A 417 -4.07 15.47 21.50
C ASN A 417 -5.39 15.72 20.75
N LEU A 418 -6.36 14.82 20.89
CA LEU A 418 -7.71 15.00 20.39
C LEU A 418 -8.36 16.19 21.11
N ASN A 419 -8.26 16.22 22.44
CA ASN A 419 -8.77 17.31 23.26
C ASN A 419 -8.10 18.65 22.94
N ALA A 420 -6.77 18.69 22.81
CA ALA A 420 -6.02 19.90 22.46
C ALA A 420 -6.33 20.39 21.03
N TYR A 421 -6.57 19.47 20.09
CA TYR A 421 -7.06 19.81 18.75
C TYR A 421 -8.48 20.36 18.79
N ILE A 422 -9.38 19.76 19.58
CA ILE A 422 -10.74 20.25 19.82
C ILE A 422 -10.71 21.65 20.44
N GLU A 423 -9.85 21.90 21.44
CA GLU A 423 -9.67 23.19 22.09
C GLU A 423 -9.08 24.25 21.12
N GLY A 424 -8.08 23.88 20.32
CA GLY A 424 -7.52 24.76 19.28
C GLY A 424 -8.52 25.10 18.17
N LEU A 425 -9.41 24.16 17.83
CA LEU A 425 -10.52 24.39 16.91
C LEU A 425 -11.61 25.29 17.52
N ALA A 426 -11.91 25.14 18.81
CA ALA A 426 -12.88 25.96 19.54
C ALA A 426 -12.45 27.44 19.64
N GLN A 427 -11.15 27.72 19.62
CA GLN A 427 -10.60 29.08 19.61
C GLN A 427 -10.61 29.75 18.22
N SER A 428 -10.79 28.98 17.14
CA SER A 428 -10.91 29.51 15.78
C SER A 428 -12.38 29.84 15.45
N SER A 429 -12.70 31.13 15.35
CA SER A 429 -14.06 31.65 15.23
C SER A 429 -14.68 31.36 13.84
N GLY A 430 -15.59 30.38 13.76
CA GLY A 430 -16.38 30.14 12.54
C GLY A 430 -17.58 29.20 12.80
N PRO A 431 -18.82 29.60 12.42
CA PRO A 431 -20.06 28.86 12.73
C PRO A 431 -20.26 27.52 11.98
N GLN A 432 -19.34 27.12 11.09
CA GLN A 432 -19.39 25.84 10.37
C GLN A 432 -18.67 24.67 11.09
N LYS A 433 -18.05 24.89 12.26
CA LYS A 433 -17.17 23.88 12.91
C LYS A 433 -17.82 23.02 14.00
N ILE A 434 -18.98 23.40 14.54
CA ILE A 434 -19.62 22.65 15.65
C ILE A 434 -20.14 21.30 15.16
N ASP A 435 -20.58 21.20 13.90
CA ASP A 435 -21.03 19.96 13.25
C ASP A 435 -19.87 18.98 12.94
N TYR A 436 -18.62 19.47 12.90
CA TYR A 436 -17.41 18.67 12.66
C TYR A 436 -16.92 17.96 13.94
N LEU A 437 -17.26 18.49 15.11
CA LEU A 437 -16.87 17.95 16.42
C LEU A 437 -17.81 16.83 16.89
N GLU A 438 -19.10 16.86 16.52
CA GLU A 438 -20.03 15.73 16.72
C GLU A 438 -19.76 14.56 15.74
N LYS A 439 -19.13 14.83 14.59
CA LYS A 439 -18.79 13.84 13.55
C LYS A 439 -17.37 13.27 13.66
N LEU A 440 -16.45 13.95 14.33
CA LEU A 440 -15.21 13.32 14.75
C LEU A 440 -15.62 12.21 15.71
N ASN A 441 -15.48 10.99 15.22
CA ASN A 441 -16.05 9.77 15.76
C ASN A 441 -15.35 9.43 17.10
N ILE A 442 -15.48 10.27 18.12
CA ILE A 442 -14.87 10.15 19.45
C ILE A 442 -15.28 8.80 20.03
N GLU A 443 -16.52 8.38 19.81
CA GLU A 443 -17.00 7.06 20.14
C GLU A 443 -16.23 5.95 19.40
N TYR A 444 -15.99 6.07 18.09
CA TYR A 444 -15.11 5.15 17.35
C TYR A 444 -13.68 5.13 17.90
N TYR A 445 -13.06 6.29 18.15
CA TYR A 445 -11.71 6.35 18.69
C TYR A 445 -11.65 5.78 20.13
N MET A 446 -12.68 6.00 20.95
CA MET A 446 -12.79 5.45 22.31
C MET A 446 -13.10 3.96 22.30
N ASN A 447 -13.92 3.47 21.37
CA ASN A 447 -14.16 2.05 21.11
C ASN A 447 -12.86 1.38 20.65
N LYS A 448 -12.11 1.99 19.72
CA LYS A 448 -10.77 1.54 19.30
C LYS A 448 -9.79 1.50 20.47
N VAL A 449 -9.77 2.51 21.32
CA VAL A 449 -8.96 2.53 22.55
C VAL A 449 -9.33 1.38 23.50
N ALA A 450 -10.63 1.10 23.66
CA ALA A 450 -11.13 0.00 24.48
C ALA A 450 -10.78 -1.37 23.88
N GLU A 451 -10.73 -1.47 22.57
CA GLU A 451 -10.45 -2.67 21.78
C GLU A 451 -8.96 -3.01 21.71
N ILE A 452 -8.09 -2.00 21.62
CA ILE A 452 -6.63 -2.15 21.76
C ILE A 452 -6.26 -2.69 23.14
N LYS A 453 -6.95 -2.19 24.17
CA LYS A 453 -6.82 -2.71 25.54
C LYS A 453 -7.18 -4.20 25.63
N LYS A 454 -8.09 -4.68 24.76
CA LYS A 454 -8.51 -6.08 24.68
C LYS A 454 -7.51 -6.94 23.87
N LEU A 455 -7.03 -6.43 22.73
CA LEU A 455 -6.26 -7.22 21.74
C LEU A 455 -4.82 -7.57 22.14
N GLY A 456 -4.08 -6.67 22.78
CA GLY A 456 -2.68 -6.93 23.21
C GLY A 456 -1.60 -6.53 22.19
N ILE A 457 -0.38 -7.05 22.32
CA ILE A 457 0.77 -6.69 21.46
C ILE A 457 0.77 -7.56 20.20
N ASN A 458 0.80 -6.96 19.00
CA ASN A 458 0.89 -7.71 17.75
C ASN A 458 2.18 -8.55 17.68
N THR A 459 2.03 -9.87 17.49
CA THR A 459 3.15 -10.82 17.56
C THR A 459 4.12 -10.64 16.40
N HIS A 460 3.61 -10.44 15.17
CA HIS A 460 4.43 -10.21 13.98
C HIS A 460 5.34 -8.97 14.11
N SER A 461 4.84 -7.90 14.76
CA SER A 461 5.61 -6.69 15.02
C SER A 461 6.86 -6.99 15.85
N LEU A 462 6.76 -7.85 16.87
CA LEU A 462 7.92 -8.26 17.68
C LEU A 462 8.90 -9.13 16.90
N VAL A 463 8.40 -9.98 16.00
CA VAL A 463 9.23 -10.78 15.09
C VAL A 463 10.09 -9.88 14.19
N LEU A 464 9.51 -8.82 13.62
CA LEU A 464 10.25 -7.86 12.79
C LEU A 464 11.36 -7.16 13.58
N ILE A 465 11.09 -6.70 14.80
CA ILE A 465 12.12 -6.09 15.65
C ILE A 465 13.23 -7.09 15.96
N SER A 466 12.86 -8.29 16.44
CA SER A 466 13.81 -9.33 16.80
C SER A 466 14.73 -9.63 15.63
N THR A 467 14.17 -9.74 14.43
CA THR A 467 14.91 -9.97 13.19
C THR A 467 15.79 -8.77 12.84
N SER A 468 15.29 -7.54 12.99
CA SER A 468 16.06 -6.32 12.74
C SER A 468 17.29 -6.20 13.66
N PHE A 469 17.17 -6.56 14.94
CA PHE A 469 18.28 -6.57 15.89
C PHE A 469 19.31 -7.64 15.54
N LYS A 470 18.86 -8.84 15.16
CA LYS A 470 19.75 -9.90 14.66
C LYS A 470 20.52 -9.44 13.42
N SER A 471 19.82 -8.81 12.48
CA SER A 471 20.40 -8.31 11.24
C SER A 471 21.43 -7.20 11.51
N LEU A 472 21.12 -6.26 12.40
CA LEU A 472 22.04 -5.21 12.84
C LEU A 472 23.28 -5.81 13.53
N SER A 473 23.10 -6.78 14.43
CA SER A 473 24.20 -7.48 15.08
C SER A 473 25.15 -8.13 14.07
N GLN A 474 24.59 -8.84 13.09
CA GLN A 474 25.36 -9.50 12.03
C GLN A 474 26.09 -8.48 11.15
N LEU A 475 25.44 -7.37 10.81
CA LEU A 475 26.05 -6.29 10.04
C LEU A 475 27.26 -5.71 10.79
N CYS A 476 27.10 -5.33 12.06
CA CYS A 476 28.19 -4.81 12.88
C CYS A 476 29.36 -5.79 12.98
N SER A 477 29.08 -7.08 13.22
CA SER A 477 30.12 -8.13 13.26
C SER A 477 30.87 -8.25 11.93
N LYS A 478 30.13 -8.24 10.81
CA LYS A 478 30.71 -8.36 9.46
C LYS A 478 31.57 -7.15 9.09
N ILE A 479 31.13 -5.94 9.44
CA ILE A 479 31.90 -4.71 9.21
C ILE A 479 33.21 -4.76 9.99
N ALA A 480 33.14 -5.07 11.31
CA ALA A 480 34.32 -5.15 12.18
C ALA A 480 35.31 -6.24 11.74
N LYS A 481 34.81 -7.36 11.22
CA LYS A 481 35.64 -8.45 10.68
C LYS A 481 36.12 -8.21 9.24
N ARG A 482 35.82 -7.05 8.64
CA ARG A 482 36.11 -6.74 7.23
C ARG A 482 35.65 -7.86 6.29
N SER A 483 34.43 -8.36 6.52
CA SER A 483 33.85 -9.43 5.71
C SER A 483 33.70 -9.00 4.26
N GLN A 484 34.16 -9.83 3.32
CA GLN A 484 33.96 -9.63 1.88
C GLN A 484 32.47 -9.56 1.48
N SER A 485 31.56 -10.03 2.33
CA SER A 485 30.12 -9.92 2.07
C SER A 485 29.58 -8.50 2.21
N VAL A 486 30.22 -7.65 3.02
CA VAL A 486 29.85 -6.23 3.13
C VAL A 486 30.65 -5.48 2.08
N MET A 487 29.98 -5.14 0.99
CA MET A 487 30.65 -4.60 -0.19
C MET A 487 30.62 -3.06 -0.24
N ASN A 488 29.61 -2.44 0.37
CA ASN A 488 29.46 -0.99 0.42
C ASN A 488 29.65 -0.48 1.85
N PHE A 489 30.91 -0.40 2.30
CA PHE A 489 31.25 0.27 3.54
C PHE A 489 32.55 1.05 3.39
N SER A 490 32.52 2.34 3.69
CA SER A 490 33.72 3.16 3.72
C SER A 490 34.37 3.08 5.10
N TYR A 491 35.55 2.48 5.14
CA TYR A 491 36.41 2.49 6.32
C TYR A 491 37.10 3.85 6.43
N GLU A 492 36.97 4.51 7.58
CA GLU A 492 37.66 5.77 7.86
C GLU A 492 39.09 5.49 8.35
N ASN A 493 40.08 6.25 7.85
CA ASN A 493 41.51 5.99 8.08
C ASN A 493 42.01 6.28 9.51
N HIS A 494 41.15 6.73 10.42
CA HIS A 494 41.55 7.10 11.78
C HIS A 494 40.94 6.13 12.80
N ASP A 495 41.81 5.53 13.62
CA ASP A 495 41.48 4.71 14.80
C ASP A 495 40.62 3.45 14.51
N GLU A 496 41.04 2.66 13.50
CA GLU A 496 40.34 1.46 13.04
C GLU A 496 40.07 0.44 14.16
N GLU A 497 41.02 0.25 15.09
CA GLU A 497 40.83 -0.69 16.20
C GLU A 497 39.71 -0.28 17.15
N LYS A 498 39.55 1.03 17.40
CA LYS A 498 38.46 1.54 18.24
C LYS A 498 37.12 1.39 17.55
N HIS A 499 37.07 1.61 16.25
CA HIS A 499 35.88 1.40 15.43
C HIS A 499 35.45 -0.06 15.41
N ASP A 500 36.38 -0.98 15.16
CA ASP A 500 36.14 -2.42 15.17
C ASP A 500 35.67 -2.89 16.55
N ARG A 501 36.27 -2.38 17.64
CA ARG A 501 35.85 -2.68 19.01
C ARG A 501 34.42 -2.22 19.29
N TYR A 502 34.09 -0.98 18.93
CA TYR A 502 32.73 -0.44 19.08
C TYR A 502 31.71 -1.29 18.33
N LEU A 503 32.00 -1.65 17.08
CA LEU A 503 31.11 -2.47 16.26
C LEU A 503 30.94 -3.88 16.84
N MET A 504 31.99 -4.48 17.40
CA MET A 504 31.89 -5.76 18.09
C MET A 504 31.03 -5.68 19.36
N GLU A 505 31.19 -4.62 20.15
CA GLU A 505 30.33 -4.36 21.33
C GLU A 505 28.86 -4.21 20.91
N GLN A 506 28.58 -3.42 19.88
CA GLN A 506 27.23 -3.29 19.33
C GLN A 506 26.70 -4.63 18.82
N SER A 507 27.52 -5.43 18.16
CA SER A 507 27.14 -6.76 17.68
C SER A 507 26.65 -7.65 18.83
N GLN A 508 27.38 -7.70 19.95
CA GLN A 508 27.00 -8.48 21.12
C GLN A 508 25.71 -7.95 21.78
N ILE A 509 25.60 -6.64 21.95
CA ILE A 509 24.41 -5.99 22.54
C ILE A 509 23.15 -6.35 21.74
N TRP A 510 23.20 -6.19 20.42
CA TRP A 510 22.04 -6.42 19.57
C TRP A 510 21.70 -7.92 19.40
N GLU A 511 22.69 -8.80 19.51
CA GLU A 511 22.46 -10.24 19.56
C GLU A 511 21.66 -10.63 20.82
N ILE A 512 22.11 -10.18 21.99
CA ILE A 512 21.43 -10.46 23.27
C ILE A 512 20.00 -9.91 23.25
N ARG A 513 19.82 -8.67 22.78
CA ARG A 513 18.48 -8.05 22.70
C ARG A 513 17.57 -8.73 21.69
N SER A 514 18.12 -9.23 20.58
CA SER A 514 17.35 -10.05 19.63
C SER A 514 16.84 -11.34 20.28
N ILE A 515 17.71 -12.06 20.99
CA ILE A 515 17.36 -13.29 21.70
C ILE A 515 16.29 -13.00 22.76
N GLU A 516 16.41 -11.90 23.50
CA GLU A 516 15.43 -11.49 24.49
C GLU A 516 14.02 -11.30 23.88
N VAL A 517 13.91 -10.57 22.76
CA VAL A 517 12.62 -10.37 22.08
C VAL A 517 12.08 -11.69 21.52
N LYS A 518 12.95 -12.52 20.94
CA LYS A 518 12.57 -13.84 20.43
C LYS A 518 12.01 -14.75 21.52
N GLU A 519 12.67 -14.82 22.68
CA GLU A 519 12.20 -15.61 23.81
C GLU A 519 10.89 -15.09 24.39
N PHE A 520 10.70 -13.76 24.40
CA PHE A 520 9.42 -13.16 24.74
C PHE A 520 8.30 -13.63 23.81
N VAL A 521 8.51 -13.60 22.50
CA VAL A 521 7.54 -14.11 21.50
C VAL A 521 7.29 -15.62 21.68
N ASN A 522 8.35 -16.41 21.83
CA ASN A 522 8.25 -17.86 22.02
C ASN A 522 7.46 -18.25 23.27
N LYS A 523 7.53 -17.42 24.32
CA LYS A 523 6.87 -17.66 25.61
C LYS A 523 5.44 -17.17 25.65
N TYR A 524 5.20 -15.94 25.18
CA TYR A 524 3.92 -15.25 25.35
C TYR A 524 3.06 -15.22 24.08
N GLY A 525 3.66 -15.36 22.90
CA GLY A 525 2.91 -15.54 21.63
C GLY A 525 2.46 -16.97 21.38
N TRP A 526 2.90 -17.93 22.20
CA TRP A 526 2.54 -19.34 22.06
C TRP A 526 1.34 -19.72 22.93
N CYS A 527 0.20 -20.02 22.30
CA CYS A 527 -0.97 -20.54 23.00
C CYS A 527 -0.81 -22.05 23.28
N LYS A 528 -0.57 -22.41 24.55
CA LYS A 528 -0.45 -23.82 24.97
C LYS A 528 -1.73 -24.63 24.78
N LYS A 529 -2.91 -24.01 25.01
CA LYS A 529 -4.23 -24.67 24.89
C LYS A 529 -4.49 -25.15 23.46
N ASN A 530 -4.14 -24.32 22.48
CA ASN A 530 -4.42 -24.57 21.06
C ASN A 530 -3.21 -25.00 20.24
N GLN A 531 -2.04 -25.10 20.87
CA GLN A 531 -0.76 -25.43 20.24
C GLN A 531 -0.49 -24.59 18.98
N THR A 532 -0.65 -23.27 19.08
CA THR A 532 -0.40 -22.35 17.97
C THR A 532 0.18 -21.03 18.44
N TYR A 533 0.96 -20.38 17.57
CA TYR A 533 1.22 -18.95 17.68
C TYR A 533 -0.05 -18.14 17.42
N THR A 534 -0.27 -17.10 18.21
CA THR A 534 -1.42 -16.20 18.10
C THR A 534 -1.02 -14.86 17.49
N SER A 535 -1.94 -14.22 16.76
CA SER A 535 -1.70 -12.92 16.11
C SER A 535 -1.38 -11.79 17.10
N PHE A 536 -1.87 -11.93 18.34
CA PHE A 536 -1.61 -10.97 19.42
C PHE A 536 -1.23 -11.68 20.72
N ILE A 537 -0.33 -11.04 21.48
CA ILE A 537 0.13 -11.42 22.81
C ILE A 537 -0.69 -10.65 23.85
N GLN A 538 -1.41 -11.37 24.71
CA GLN A 538 -2.22 -10.76 25.75
C GLN A 538 -1.37 -10.20 26.90
N VAL A 539 -1.74 -9.00 27.34
CA VAL A 539 -1.10 -8.27 28.46
C VAL A 539 -1.15 -9.07 29.76
N LYS A 540 -2.30 -9.71 30.04
CA LYS A 540 -2.57 -10.48 31.27
C LYS A 540 -1.71 -11.75 31.39
N GLN A 541 -1.15 -12.25 30.29
CA GLN A 541 -0.33 -13.47 30.28
C GLN A 541 1.12 -13.21 30.72
N ILE A 542 1.51 -11.96 30.96
CA ILE A 542 2.89 -11.54 31.28
C ILE A 542 3.04 -11.34 32.80
N PRO A 543 3.67 -12.28 33.54
CA PRO A 543 3.86 -12.18 34.99
C PRO A 543 4.75 -10.99 35.39
N GLY A 544 4.37 -10.29 36.46
CA GLY A 544 5.18 -9.25 37.10
C GLY A 544 4.96 -7.81 36.65
N LYS A 545 4.17 -7.55 35.59
CA LYS A 545 3.79 -6.18 35.19
C LYS A 545 2.52 -5.65 35.87
N GLU A 546 1.75 -6.51 36.54
CA GLU A 546 0.64 -6.11 37.43
C GLU A 546 1.14 -5.69 38.83
N GLU A 547 2.17 -6.35 39.38
CA GLU A 547 2.74 -5.96 40.69
C GLU A 547 3.52 -4.63 40.66
N GLU A 548 4.25 -4.33 39.58
CA GLU A 548 4.84 -3.00 39.39
C GLU A 548 3.76 -1.94 39.18
N GLN A 549 2.57 -2.30 38.69
CA GLN A 549 1.43 -1.41 38.53
C GLN A 549 0.91 -0.94 39.89
N ASP A 550 0.82 -1.85 40.86
CA ASP A 550 0.39 -1.58 42.24
C ASP A 550 1.51 -0.94 43.07
N LYS A 551 2.76 -1.39 42.90
CA LYS A 551 3.92 -0.78 43.57
C LYS A 551 4.20 0.65 43.08
N LEU A 552 4.04 0.94 41.79
CA LEU A 552 4.20 2.28 41.22
C LEU A 552 3.01 3.18 41.58
N LEU A 553 1.77 2.66 41.63
CA LEU A 553 0.61 3.39 42.19
C LEU A 553 0.84 3.73 43.67
N MET A 554 1.31 2.77 44.48
CA MET A 554 1.64 2.98 45.89
C MET A 554 2.82 3.94 46.07
N LEU A 555 3.85 3.90 45.22
CA LEU A 555 5.00 4.82 45.26
C LEU A 555 4.62 6.25 44.88
N ILE A 556 3.72 6.43 43.91
CA ILE A 556 3.16 7.73 43.50
C ILE A 556 2.25 8.29 44.61
N GLN A 557 1.44 7.45 45.26
CA GLN A 557 0.64 7.81 46.44
C GLN A 557 1.47 8.08 47.71
N LYS A 558 2.66 7.46 47.85
CA LYS A 558 3.61 7.74 48.94
C LYS A 558 4.44 9.01 48.70
N LYS A 559 4.86 9.27 47.45
CA LYS A 559 5.66 10.47 47.11
C LYS A 559 4.86 11.76 47.00
N SER A 560 3.54 11.68 46.78
CA SER A 560 2.63 12.84 46.84
C SER A 560 2.47 13.42 48.26
N LYS A 561 2.89 12.69 49.30
CA LYS A 561 2.97 13.19 50.69
C LYS A 561 4.33 13.77 51.09
N LEU A 562 5.35 13.71 50.23
CA LEU A 562 6.75 13.99 50.61
C LEU A 562 7.52 14.94 49.69
N SER A 563 6.87 15.70 48.80
CA SER A 563 7.58 16.63 47.91
C SER A 563 6.92 18.01 47.85
N SER A 564 6.99 18.74 48.97
CA SER A 564 6.73 20.19 49.04
C SER A 564 7.91 21.06 48.55
N SER A 565 8.86 20.52 47.77
CA SER A 565 10.08 21.27 47.41
C SER A 565 10.65 21.03 46.00
N ILE A 566 9.92 20.43 45.06
CA ILE A 566 10.35 20.39 43.65
C ILE A 566 9.21 20.86 42.74
N ASN A 567 9.49 21.91 41.97
CA ASN A 567 8.55 22.63 41.12
C ASN A 567 8.21 21.83 39.86
N LEU A 568 7.27 20.87 39.97
CA LEU A 568 6.70 20.07 38.88
C LEU A 568 5.37 20.69 38.38
N LYS A 569 5.37 21.98 38.05
CA LYS A 569 4.14 22.76 37.77
C LYS A 569 3.60 22.74 36.32
N HIS A 570 3.98 21.78 35.48
CA HIS A 570 3.50 21.76 34.08
C HIS A 570 2.92 20.44 33.54
N LEU A 571 2.58 19.48 34.41
CA LEU A 571 1.71 18.36 34.03
C LEU A 571 0.72 18.06 35.18
N ASP A 572 -0.32 18.89 35.32
CA ASP A 572 -1.41 18.67 36.27
C ASP A 572 -2.33 17.53 35.76
N MET A 573 -2.47 16.37 36.42
CA MET A 573 -3.10 16.08 37.73
C MET A 573 -4.61 16.32 37.86
N GLN A 574 -5.34 16.65 36.79
CA GLN A 574 -6.83 16.69 36.83
C GLN A 574 -7.56 15.47 36.24
N LEU A 575 -6.84 14.51 35.65
CA LEU A 575 -7.45 13.37 34.92
C LEU A 575 -7.68 12.09 35.75
N TYR A 576 -7.55 12.14 37.08
CA TYR A 576 -7.49 10.92 37.91
C TYR A 576 -8.67 10.68 38.86
N SER A 577 -9.69 11.53 38.90
CA SER A 577 -10.80 11.38 39.86
C SER A 577 -12.05 10.65 39.35
N HIS A 578 -12.07 10.11 38.12
CA HIS A 578 -13.30 9.51 37.53
C HIS A 578 -13.15 8.06 37.03
N ILE A 579 -12.15 7.31 37.50
CA ILE A 579 -11.94 5.90 37.08
C ILE A 579 -12.09 4.94 38.29
N GLU A 580 -13.24 5.01 38.96
CA GLU A 580 -13.68 4.00 39.93
C GLU A 580 -15.04 3.42 39.53
N GLN A 581 -15.14 2.88 38.31
CA GLN A 581 -16.15 1.87 38.00
C GLN A 581 -15.43 0.60 37.55
N GLN A 582 -15.42 -0.38 38.45
CA GLN A 582 -14.83 -1.70 38.26
C GLN A 582 -15.56 -2.46 37.13
N PRO A 583 -14.87 -3.29 36.34
CA PRO A 583 -15.55 -4.32 35.58
C PRO A 583 -16.13 -5.37 36.55
N ASN A 584 -17.33 -5.85 36.24
CA ASN A 584 -18.10 -6.80 37.06
C ASN A 584 -17.23 -7.94 37.62
N ALA A 585 -17.51 -8.32 38.87
CA ALA A 585 -16.80 -9.30 39.68
C ALA A 585 -16.85 -10.77 39.18
N ASN A 586 -17.38 -11.02 37.98
CA ASN A 586 -17.36 -12.32 37.31
C ASN A 586 -16.48 -12.22 36.07
N GLY A 587 -15.17 -12.44 36.24
CA GLY A 587 -14.16 -12.35 35.18
C GLY A 587 -14.20 -13.49 34.16
N GLY A 588 -15.30 -13.63 33.43
CA GLY A 588 -15.41 -14.44 32.21
C GLY A 588 -15.51 -13.54 30.99
N PHE A 589 -14.77 -13.86 29.92
CA PHE A 589 -14.98 -13.26 28.60
C PHE A 589 -16.27 -13.84 27.97
N ASP A 590 -16.93 -13.11 27.08
CA ASP A 590 -17.98 -13.69 26.23
C ASP A 590 -17.40 -14.80 25.35
N GLU A 591 -18.16 -15.86 25.09
CA GLU A 591 -17.73 -17.04 24.30
C GLU A 591 -17.25 -16.69 22.88
N GLU A 592 -17.67 -15.55 22.33
CA GLU A 592 -17.20 -15.04 21.03
C GLU A 592 -15.84 -14.33 21.13
N GLU A 593 -15.55 -13.64 22.25
CA GLU A 593 -14.26 -12.99 22.47
C GLU A 593 -13.14 -14.03 22.66
N GLU A 594 -13.40 -15.16 23.34
CA GLU A 594 -12.42 -16.26 23.47
C GLU A 594 -12.03 -16.88 22.11
N LYS A 595 -12.93 -16.86 21.10
CA LYS A 595 -12.66 -17.45 19.78
C LYS A 595 -11.58 -16.69 19.00
N LEU A 596 -11.52 -15.36 19.10
CA LEU A 596 -10.59 -14.50 18.34
C LEU A 596 -9.12 -14.63 18.77
N TYR A 597 -8.85 -14.77 20.07
CA TYR A 597 -7.48 -14.85 20.63
C TYR A 597 -6.80 -16.20 20.39
N HIS A 598 -7.59 -17.17 19.97
CA HIS A 598 -7.22 -18.57 19.89
C HIS A 598 -6.85 -19.00 18.47
N LEU A 599 -6.89 -18.06 17.53
CA LEU A 599 -6.64 -18.30 16.14
C LEU A 599 -5.14 -18.25 15.80
N PRO A 600 -4.66 -19.13 14.90
CA PRO A 600 -3.29 -19.13 14.41
C PRO A 600 -2.88 -17.83 13.69
N ASP A 601 -1.66 -17.36 13.95
CA ASP A 601 -1.07 -16.23 13.22
C ASP A 601 -0.76 -16.61 11.77
N THR A 602 -1.23 -15.79 10.84
CA THR A 602 -1.11 -15.99 9.39
C THR A 602 0.22 -15.51 8.81
N HIS A 603 0.97 -14.69 9.55
CA HIS A 603 2.30 -14.21 9.17
C HIS A 603 3.39 -15.26 9.42
N LEU A 604 3.05 -16.46 9.92
CA LEU A 604 3.99 -17.56 10.22
C LEU A 604 4.96 -17.82 9.06
N LEU A 605 4.48 -17.67 7.82
CA LEU A 605 5.28 -17.86 6.63
C LEU A 605 6.28 -16.72 6.38
N LEU A 606 5.87 -15.48 6.66
CA LEU A 606 6.76 -14.33 6.61
C LEU A 606 7.82 -14.44 7.71
N TRP A 607 7.49 -15.03 8.86
CA TRP A 607 8.46 -15.26 9.93
C TRP A 607 9.54 -16.27 9.51
N HIS A 608 9.17 -17.25 8.68
CA HIS A 608 10.16 -18.13 8.05
C HIS A 608 11.07 -17.36 7.09
N ASP A 609 10.52 -16.49 6.24
CA ASP A 609 11.30 -15.66 5.33
C ASP A 609 12.25 -14.68 6.03
N LEU A 610 11.92 -14.31 7.27
CA LEU A 610 12.71 -13.47 8.15
C LEU A 610 13.73 -14.27 8.98
N ASP A 611 13.89 -15.58 8.73
CA ASP A 611 14.76 -16.48 9.51
C ASP A 611 14.46 -16.47 11.03
N PHE A 612 13.21 -16.19 11.41
CA PHE A 612 12.78 -16.16 12.80
C PHE A 612 12.47 -17.58 13.30
N ILE A 613 11.71 -18.34 12.50
CA ILE A 613 11.29 -19.72 12.77
C ILE A 613 11.50 -20.59 11.53
N THR A 614 11.78 -21.87 11.73
CA THR A 614 12.04 -22.82 10.63
C THR A 614 10.89 -23.83 10.48
N PRO A 615 10.65 -24.39 9.29
CA PRO A 615 9.65 -25.44 9.10
C PRO A 615 9.89 -26.73 9.90
N HIS A 616 11.11 -26.95 10.38
CA HIS A 616 11.45 -28.08 11.24
C HIS A 616 11.06 -27.87 12.71
N ASP A 617 10.74 -26.63 13.12
CA ASP A 617 10.30 -26.32 14.48
C ASP A 617 8.92 -26.94 14.75
N ILE A 618 8.78 -27.61 15.89
CA ILE A 618 7.53 -28.25 16.28
C ILE A 618 6.39 -27.23 16.42
N LYS A 619 6.68 -26.03 16.94
CA LYS A 619 5.70 -24.96 17.09
C LYS A 619 5.24 -24.43 15.73
N PHE A 620 6.15 -24.38 14.75
CA PHE A 620 5.81 -24.01 13.38
C PHE A 620 4.83 -25.01 12.80
N LYS A 621 5.17 -26.31 12.83
CA LYS A 621 4.33 -27.38 12.29
C LYS A 621 2.94 -27.38 12.91
N GLN A 622 2.85 -27.29 14.23
CA GLN A 622 1.58 -27.26 14.95
C GLN A 622 0.73 -26.03 14.57
N SER A 623 1.35 -24.84 14.54
CA SER A 623 0.64 -23.61 14.12
C SER A 623 0.16 -23.69 12.67
N PHE A 624 0.99 -24.24 11.78
CA PHE A 624 0.68 -24.38 10.36
C PHE A 624 -0.43 -25.41 10.12
N THR A 625 -0.38 -26.57 10.77
CA THR A 625 -1.47 -27.55 10.71
C THR A 625 -2.77 -26.94 11.23
N ARG A 626 -2.72 -26.17 12.33
CA ARG A 626 -3.91 -25.51 12.86
C ARG A 626 -4.48 -24.48 11.88
N LEU A 627 -3.62 -23.72 11.22
CA LEU A 627 -3.99 -22.79 10.16
C LEU A 627 -4.69 -23.53 9.01
N GLN A 628 -4.11 -24.65 8.55
CA GLN A 628 -4.69 -25.46 7.49
C GLN A 628 -6.04 -26.07 7.89
N ASP A 629 -6.16 -26.65 9.09
CA ASP A 629 -7.40 -27.24 9.59
C ASP A 629 -8.50 -26.19 9.69
N TYR A 630 -8.15 -24.98 10.16
CA TYR A 630 -9.10 -23.88 10.20
C TYR A 630 -9.59 -23.55 8.78
N MET A 631 -8.67 -23.43 7.82
CA MET A 631 -9.00 -23.12 6.42
C MET A 631 -9.87 -24.20 5.76
N ILE A 632 -9.61 -25.48 6.03
CA ILE A 632 -10.36 -26.61 5.46
C ILE A 632 -11.78 -26.67 6.04
N ASN A 633 -11.92 -26.49 7.36
CA ASN A 633 -13.21 -26.59 8.06
C ASN A 633 -14.12 -25.38 7.82
N ASN A 634 -13.60 -24.34 7.18
CA ASN A 634 -14.33 -23.14 6.82
C ASN A 634 -14.21 -22.88 5.31
N PRO A 635 -14.75 -23.77 4.45
CA PRO A 635 -14.55 -23.71 3.00
C PRO A 635 -15.21 -22.49 2.35
N ASN A 636 -16.22 -21.92 3.01
CA ASN A 636 -16.86 -20.66 2.62
C ASN A 636 -16.11 -19.43 3.14
N LEU A 637 -15.16 -19.60 4.07
CA LEU A 637 -14.19 -18.55 4.41
C LEU A 637 -13.00 -18.71 3.46
N ARG A 638 -12.99 -17.88 2.41
CA ARG A 638 -11.76 -17.61 1.66
C ARG A 638 -10.68 -17.17 2.67
N LEU A 639 -9.40 -17.43 2.39
CA LEU A 639 -8.30 -17.01 3.29
C LEU A 639 -8.49 -15.52 3.71
N CYS A 640 -8.95 -14.69 2.78
CA CYS A 640 -9.43 -13.31 2.99
C CYS A 640 -10.44 -13.11 4.10
N GLU A 641 -11.49 -13.92 4.13
CA GLU A 641 -12.58 -13.84 5.10
C GLU A 641 -12.13 -14.37 6.45
N TYR A 642 -11.25 -15.39 6.48
CA TYR A 642 -10.64 -15.85 7.72
C TYR A 642 -9.82 -14.75 8.40
N LEU A 643 -9.08 -14.01 7.59
CA LEU A 643 -8.28 -12.86 8.02
C LEU A 643 -9.13 -11.64 8.38
N TRP A 644 -10.37 -11.59 7.88
CA TRP A 644 -11.34 -10.55 8.16
C TRP A 644 -12.14 -10.77 9.46
N GLN A 645 -12.34 -12.00 9.95
CA GLN A 645 -12.91 -12.21 11.31
C GLN A 645 -12.10 -11.46 12.38
N PHE A 646 -10.81 -11.20 12.15
CA PHE A 646 -9.96 -10.41 13.03
C PHE A 646 -10.17 -8.88 12.92
N ASN A 647 -10.92 -8.44 11.93
CA ASN A 647 -11.14 -7.05 11.55
C ASN A 647 -12.48 -6.49 12.06
N GLU A 648 -13.39 -7.32 12.58
CA GLU A 648 -14.59 -6.85 13.33
C GLU A 648 -14.20 -5.94 14.51
N THR A 649 -12.97 -6.10 14.98
CA THR A 649 -12.40 -5.25 16.02
C THR A 649 -11.73 -3.97 15.49
N GLY A 650 -11.88 -3.63 14.21
CA GLY A 650 -11.20 -2.55 13.44
C GLY A 650 -9.75 -2.22 13.84
N PHE A 651 -9.04 -3.16 14.43
CA PHE A 651 -7.65 -3.11 14.75
C PHE A 651 -7.03 -4.07 13.75
N LEU A 652 -6.81 -3.51 12.56
CA LEU A 652 -6.30 -4.19 11.36
C LEU A 652 -5.58 -5.52 11.64
N PRO A 653 -5.96 -6.54 10.87
CA PRO A 653 -5.03 -6.97 9.84
C PRO A 653 -5.66 -6.78 8.46
N THR A 654 -5.28 -5.70 7.76
CA THR A 654 -5.41 -5.64 6.28
C THR A 654 -4.63 -6.76 5.57
N TYR A 655 -3.79 -7.48 6.31
CA TYR A 655 -2.95 -8.54 5.82
C TYR A 655 -3.73 -9.83 5.93
N ALA A 656 -4.30 -10.26 4.80
CA ALA A 656 -3.71 -11.39 4.09
C ALA A 656 -4.63 -12.02 3.04
N SER A 657 -5.50 -11.24 2.41
CA SER A 657 -6.54 -11.82 1.60
C SER A 657 -6.04 -12.66 0.43
N LYS A 658 -5.06 -12.25 -0.39
CA LYS A 658 -4.85 -12.99 -1.66
C LYS A 658 -3.43 -13.38 -2.04
N VAL A 659 -2.43 -13.08 -1.21
CA VAL A 659 -1.03 -13.47 -1.48
C VAL A 659 -0.43 -14.47 -0.50
N ILE A 660 -1.14 -14.80 0.57
CA ILE A 660 -0.76 -15.93 1.44
C ILE A 660 -1.19 -17.28 0.82
N SER A 661 -2.18 -17.31 -0.07
CA SER A 661 -2.59 -18.55 -0.78
C SER A 661 -1.43 -19.18 -1.60
N PRO A 662 -0.66 -18.43 -2.43
CA PRO A 662 0.58 -18.89 -3.06
C PRO A 662 1.63 -19.47 -2.11
N LEU A 663 1.81 -18.84 -0.95
CA LEU A 663 2.86 -19.18 -0.01
C LEU A 663 2.49 -20.40 0.84
N ILE A 664 1.20 -20.59 1.12
CA ILE A 664 0.63 -21.83 1.69
C ILE A 664 0.69 -22.97 0.67
N THR A 665 0.35 -22.76 -0.60
CA THR A 665 0.48 -23.78 -1.66
C THR A 665 1.93 -24.19 -1.90
N TYR A 666 2.87 -23.24 -1.84
CA TYR A 666 4.31 -23.53 -1.90
C TYR A 666 4.78 -24.39 -0.71
N GLN A 667 4.27 -24.12 0.50
CA GLN A 667 4.66 -24.93 1.65
C GLN A 667 3.89 -26.24 1.79
N SER A 668 2.66 -26.36 1.32
CA SER A 668 1.99 -27.66 1.22
C SER A 668 2.76 -28.59 0.29
N THR A 669 3.30 -28.07 -0.82
CA THR A 669 4.16 -28.83 -1.74
C THR A 669 5.54 -29.13 -1.15
N VAL A 670 6.21 -28.18 -0.48
CA VAL A 670 7.50 -28.41 0.18
C VAL A 670 7.38 -29.37 1.38
N LEU A 671 6.39 -29.20 2.25
CA LEU A 671 6.17 -30.08 3.41
C LEU A 671 5.74 -31.49 2.98
N ASN A 672 4.92 -31.64 1.93
CA ASN A 672 4.52 -32.95 1.41
C ASN A 672 5.66 -33.67 0.66
N SER A 673 6.61 -32.93 0.06
CA SER A 673 7.80 -33.52 -0.61
C SER A 673 8.78 -34.20 0.36
N SER A 674 8.66 -33.94 1.66
CA SER A 674 9.43 -34.64 2.70
C SER A 674 8.87 -36.04 3.05
N SER A 675 7.71 -36.41 2.49
CA SER A 675 7.23 -37.79 2.46
C SER A 675 7.63 -38.44 1.13
N HIS A 676 8.53 -39.42 1.17
CA HIS A 676 9.18 -40.04 0.01
C HIS A 676 8.26 -40.75 -1.02
N ASN A 677 6.93 -40.68 -0.92
CA ASN A 677 6.02 -41.53 -1.70
C ASN A 677 4.74 -40.82 -2.20
N MET A 678 4.86 -39.68 -2.89
CA MET A 678 3.75 -39.15 -3.68
C MET A 678 4.24 -38.71 -5.06
N SER A 679 3.60 -39.24 -6.10
CA SER A 679 3.88 -39.00 -7.51
C SER A 679 3.82 -37.52 -7.85
N TYR A 680 4.85 -37.04 -8.55
CA TYR A 680 5.05 -35.65 -9.00
C TYR A 680 4.03 -35.17 -10.06
N GLU A 681 3.16 -36.06 -10.52
CA GLU A 681 2.09 -35.75 -11.45
C GLU A 681 0.78 -35.63 -10.66
N SER A 682 0.15 -34.44 -10.68
CA SER A 682 -1.25 -34.13 -10.30
C SER A 682 -1.60 -33.33 -9.02
N ASN A 683 -0.65 -32.76 -8.26
CA ASN A 683 -1.04 -31.95 -7.07
C ASN A 683 -0.85 -30.42 -7.23
N ASP A 684 -2.00 -29.73 -7.35
CA ASP A 684 -2.32 -28.37 -6.86
C ASP A 684 -1.58 -27.11 -7.36
N TYR A 685 -0.58 -27.22 -8.24
CA TYR A 685 0.00 -26.03 -8.91
C TYR A 685 -0.97 -25.37 -9.90
N GLY A 686 -1.90 -26.16 -10.46
CA GLY A 686 -2.96 -25.69 -11.34
C GLY A 686 -3.99 -24.82 -10.61
N GLY A 687 -4.24 -25.08 -9.32
CA GLY A 687 -5.11 -24.26 -8.46
C GLY A 687 -4.56 -22.85 -8.31
N LEU A 688 -3.26 -22.72 -8.04
CA LEU A 688 -2.60 -21.42 -7.94
C LEU A 688 -2.53 -20.67 -9.27
N HIS A 689 -2.17 -21.35 -10.36
CA HIS A 689 -2.22 -20.76 -11.68
C HIS A 689 -3.63 -20.27 -12.02
N LYS A 690 -4.67 -21.07 -11.70
CA LYS A 690 -6.08 -20.69 -11.87
C LYS A 690 -6.41 -19.47 -11.01
N THR A 691 -6.17 -19.51 -9.70
CA THR A 691 -6.37 -18.39 -8.77
C THR A 691 -5.64 -17.12 -9.21
N ILE A 692 -4.38 -17.20 -9.64
CA ILE A 692 -3.57 -16.07 -10.13
C ILE A 692 -4.11 -15.54 -11.46
N SER A 693 -4.46 -16.41 -12.40
CA SER A 693 -4.99 -16.05 -13.72
C SER A 693 -6.43 -15.50 -13.65
N THR A 694 -7.22 -15.93 -12.66
CA THR A 694 -8.59 -15.46 -12.41
C THR A 694 -8.64 -14.23 -11.52
N GLN A 695 -7.53 -13.85 -10.88
CA GLN A 695 -7.46 -12.69 -9.97
C GLN A 695 -7.15 -11.36 -10.66
N GLY A 696 -6.65 -11.42 -11.90
CA GLY A 696 -6.45 -10.24 -12.72
C GLY A 696 -7.72 -9.90 -13.50
N SER A 697 -7.99 -8.62 -13.69
CA SER A 697 -8.92 -8.15 -14.73
C SER A 697 -8.42 -8.61 -16.10
N GLU A 698 -9.25 -8.48 -17.14
CA GLU A 698 -8.74 -8.63 -18.52
C GLU A 698 -7.56 -7.67 -18.79
N SER A 699 -7.49 -6.56 -18.05
CA SER A 699 -6.38 -5.60 -17.96
C SER A 699 -5.30 -5.93 -16.91
N SER A 700 -5.31 -7.13 -16.32
CA SER A 700 -4.29 -7.65 -15.38
C SER A 700 -4.02 -6.80 -14.12
N LEU A 701 -5.01 -6.08 -13.60
CA LEU A 701 -4.88 -5.38 -12.30
C LEU A 701 -5.02 -6.37 -11.14
N ILE A 702 -4.19 -6.23 -10.11
CA ILE A 702 -4.26 -7.04 -8.89
C ILE A 702 -4.77 -6.15 -7.74
N SER A 703 -5.95 -6.47 -7.22
CA SER A 703 -6.58 -5.80 -6.06
C SER A 703 -6.26 -6.48 -4.74
N ILE A 704 -6.50 -5.76 -3.63
CA ILE A 704 -6.39 -6.30 -2.26
C ILE A 704 -7.36 -7.48 -2.07
N GLN A 705 -8.61 -7.38 -2.55
CA GLN A 705 -9.64 -8.39 -2.41
C GLN A 705 -10.45 -8.64 -3.69
N LEU A 706 -11.09 -9.81 -3.77
CA LEU A 706 -12.22 -10.04 -4.69
C LEU A 706 -13.31 -10.76 -3.88
N ASN A 707 -14.55 -10.31 -4.01
CA ASN A 707 -15.67 -10.96 -3.34
C ASN A 707 -15.98 -12.35 -3.93
N ALA A 708 -16.91 -13.09 -3.32
CA ALA A 708 -17.39 -14.40 -3.76
C ALA A 708 -17.70 -14.47 -5.28
N GLU A 709 -18.17 -13.36 -5.84
CA GLU A 709 -18.63 -13.17 -7.21
C GLU A 709 -17.55 -12.60 -8.17
N SER A 710 -16.30 -12.49 -7.72
CA SER A 710 -15.17 -11.91 -8.49
C SER A 710 -15.26 -10.40 -8.76
N LYS A 711 -16.09 -9.64 -8.02
CA LYS A 711 -16.04 -8.17 -8.00
C LYS A 711 -14.81 -7.68 -7.22
N TYR A 712 -14.18 -6.62 -7.73
CA TYR A 712 -13.02 -5.97 -7.12
C TYR A 712 -13.39 -5.27 -5.81
N LEU A 713 -12.90 -5.80 -4.68
CA LEU A 713 -12.97 -5.14 -3.39
C LEU A 713 -11.55 -4.75 -2.93
N GLY A 714 -11.48 -3.73 -2.10
CA GLY A 714 -10.23 -3.14 -1.65
C GLY A 714 -9.50 -2.37 -2.76
N ASN A 715 -8.63 -1.47 -2.33
CA ASN A 715 -7.90 -0.56 -3.21
C ASN A 715 -7.01 -1.31 -4.24
N PHE A 716 -6.75 -0.71 -5.40
CA PHE A 716 -5.96 -1.32 -6.47
C PHE A 716 -5.23 -0.28 -7.36
N PRO A 717 -4.18 -0.69 -8.08
CA PRO A 717 -3.37 -1.87 -7.81
C PRO A 717 -2.65 -1.67 -6.49
N GLU A 718 -2.54 -2.73 -5.68
CA GLU A 718 -1.99 -2.59 -4.34
C GLU A 718 -0.57 -3.14 -4.23
N SER A 719 0.34 -2.28 -3.74
CA SER A 719 1.79 -2.48 -3.76
C SER A 719 2.21 -3.78 -3.09
N GLN A 720 1.59 -4.15 -1.98
CA GLN A 720 1.98 -5.29 -1.16
C GLN A 720 1.57 -6.59 -1.84
N SER A 721 0.40 -6.61 -2.45
CA SER A 721 -0.10 -7.73 -3.24
C SER A 721 0.84 -8.00 -4.41
N LEU A 722 1.27 -6.94 -5.12
CA LEU A 722 2.27 -7.04 -6.18
C LEU A 722 3.62 -7.57 -5.65
N VAL A 723 4.11 -7.03 -4.53
CA VAL A 723 5.38 -7.39 -3.91
C VAL A 723 5.41 -8.86 -3.49
N HIS A 724 4.38 -9.33 -2.78
CA HIS A 724 4.31 -10.71 -2.35
C HIS A 724 4.08 -11.66 -3.53
N PHE A 725 3.39 -11.22 -4.59
CA PHE A 725 3.23 -12.01 -5.81
C PHE A 725 4.60 -12.28 -6.44
N ILE A 726 5.39 -11.23 -6.61
CA ILE A 726 6.76 -11.32 -7.12
C ILE A 726 7.59 -12.30 -6.28
N ILE A 727 7.62 -12.10 -4.95
CA ILE A 727 8.41 -12.96 -4.05
C ILE A 727 8.01 -14.42 -4.19
N THR A 728 6.71 -14.71 -4.29
CA THR A 728 6.22 -16.08 -4.36
C THR A 728 6.51 -16.75 -5.70
N ALA A 729 6.32 -16.02 -6.81
CA ALA A 729 6.63 -16.53 -8.16
C ALA A 729 8.10 -16.98 -8.28
N PHE A 730 9.03 -16.23 -7.67
CA PHE A 730 10.44 -16.62 -7.59
C PHE A 730 10.67 -17.89 -6.77
N LYS A 731 9.98 -18.06 -5.63
CA LYS A 731 10.13 -19.27 -4.81
C LYS A 731 9.61 -20.52 -5.51
N LEU A 732 8.47 -20.42 -6.17
CA LEU A 732 7.88 -21.52 -6.95
C LEU A 732 8.77 -21.90 -8.12
N SER A 733 9.38 -20.92 -8.79
CA SER A 733 10.25 -21.19 -9.95
C SER A 733 11.56 -21.87 -9.59
N LYS A 734 12.12 -21.66 -8.38
CA LYS A 734 13.33 -22.37 -7.93
C LYS A 734 13.19 -23.90 -7.91
N GLN A 735 11.97 -24.41 -7.71
CA GLN A 735 11.74 -25.86 -7.78
C GLN A 735 11.88 -26.40 -9.21
N TRP A 736 11.54 -25.58 -10.21
CA TRP A 736 11.71 -25.93 -11.63
C TRP A 736 13.18 -25.80 -12.06
N GLU A 737 13.91 -24.82 -11.52
CA GLU A 737 15.35 -24.67 -11.77
C GLU A 737 16.17 -25.88 -11.29
N ASN A 738 15.71 -26.60 -10.26
CA ASN A 738 16.37 -27.83 -9.80
C ASN A 738 16.04 -29.06 -10.67
N ILE A 739 15.03 -28.97 -11.54
CA ILE A 739 14.60 -30.04 -12.45
C ILE A 739 15.33 -29.94 -13.81
N LEU A 740 15.65 -28.71 -14.24
CA LEU A 740 16.47 -28.40 -15.42
C LEU A 740 17.95 -28.60 -15.12
#